data_AF-G2YY74-F1
#
_entry.id   AF-G2YY74-F1
#
_cell.length_a   1.000
_cell.length_b   1.000
_cell.length_c   1.000
_cell.angle_alpha   90.00
_cell.angle_beta   90.00
_cell.angle_gamma   90.00
#
_symmetry.space_group_name_H-M   'P 1'
#
loop_
_entity.id
_entity.type
_entity.pdbx_description
1 polymer ?
#
loop_
_entity_poly.entity_id
_entity_poly.type
_entity_poly.pdbx_seq_one_letter_code
_entity_poly.pdbx_strand_id
1 'polypeptide(L)'
;MSQSLYSSLPLESNNIRLLRILPNKNEEADINCALFVYPLHDSGRGTHRYEALSYVWGDADNSCSICVNGHSLIVRANLHSALLRLRDPVLDRIIWIDAICINQEDLNERGHQVQLMAKIYSKASQVVVWLGEAADNSDLALEEIVIAANQSEISSRKTTRKAIIALLQRPWFRRIWVLQEAAAARHILIMCGLVEIDGYAFCAGLNASNVYLEAYPRLQRLIRSVTYLMKEATLRPRYATSSSDNFSLDIRPLSELMETYYTREATDDRDKVYALLAMCSDSPTSAGLLPDYTILWEQLFQQLVRFILCKEINVRFPQDRKEAIIRSKGCVLGWVNSVEVDAPWNDTVKLDISCTDALKYLERTKKRRTTWNLPTVEKNVQRGDIVYLIQGVLKPTIIRFCKDYFSVIMIAASPKWPKGIGSKMTFPREFLLVWDLGESEKNPGHVYSTTEEASKTYESQKTKIDLFTGESYPPNSSSLSSEEGNPWKTCKSSSMRSRQRSQSLSSTGGELLILNHIEWEGNSEMGSSSEAEENSDIDEYPEAGEYSNLDDCLETGSKKFDGVIGLHNFALFLKDSKIYKRAEELLLHVIRKRKQLQGVEHPETLTSVADLQSCYREQGLLEGTDELAAMKNLLETGESIAQVSEEDLIKIASLSYCIVMTLLLERRSGHVPITEEVVRTAAANENCGLEMIELLLKEREDILITEEVLKAAAGNGRNGYAIIEFLFEKLGNQFLITEEVLKAAAGNEGLFGYAIIRFLFERFGNQDLITEEILKAAAENEGLYGDDIIQFLFERFGNQDLITEEILKAAAENEGSCGYGIIKFLFERFGNQDLITEEILKAAAENEGSCGYAIIQFLFERFGNQFLITEEILKAAVGNEGLYGYDIIQFLFERSENQFLITEEILKAAVRNERRGYKIIRFLFERSENQFLITEEILKAAVGNEGLFGYEIIQFLFERSENQFLITEEILKAVVGNKRRGYGILQFLFERLGNQFLITEEILKIAVGNEGYGDENIIIFLFERLGNKFPITENTLQEILALGAKDWDPDVVKRLSTWKIKGHG
;
A
#
# COMPACT_ATOMS: atom_id res chain seq x y z
N MET A 1 -41.33 -30.70 47.62
CA MET A 1 -39.97 -30.51 47.05
C MET A 1 -40.03 -29.23 46.24
N SER A 2 -39.09 -28.31 46.42
CA SER A 2 -38.94 -27.19 45.48
C SER A 2 -38.47 -27.77 44.13
N GLN A 3 -39.13 -27.40 43.04
CA GLN A 3 -38.53 -27.61 41.73
C GLN A 3 -37.37 -26.63 41.58
N SER A 4 -36.22 -27.12 41.11
CA SER A 4 -35.15 -26.25 40.65
C SER A 4 -35.62 -25.50 39.42
N LEU A 5 -35.36 -24.19 39.35
CA LEU A 5 -35.61 -23.39 38.15
C LEU A 5 -34.85 -23.98 36.94
N TYR A 6 -33.62 -24.45 37.19
CA TYR A 6 -32.79 -25.13 36.21
C TYR A 6 -33.03 -26.65 36.26
N SER A 7 -33.56 -27.19 35.17
CA SER A 7 -33.51 -28.62 34.86
C SER A 7 -32.11 -28.98 34.36
N SER A 8 -31.58 -30.14 34.77
CA SER A 8 -30.25 -30.60 34.36
C SER A 8 -30.18 -30.83 32.85
N LEU A 9 -29.16 -30.26 32.20
CA LEU A 9 -28.81 -30.49 30.80
C LEU A 9 -27.74 -31.60 30.71
N PRO A 10 -27.90 -32.63 29.85
CA PRO A 10 -26.83 -33.58 29.61
C PRO A 10 -25.68 -32.92 28.84
N LEU A 11 -24.47 -32.89 29.42
CA LEU A 11 -23.28 -32.24 28.84
C LEU A 11 -22.78 -32.89 27.53
N GLU A 12 -23.27 -34.07 27.17
CA GLU A 12 -23.00 -34.73 25.88
C GLU A 12 -24.01 -34.34 24.79
N SER A 13 -24.90 -33.38 25.04
CA SER A 13 -25.99 -33.03 24.13
C SER A 13 -25.98 -31.55 23.75
N ASN A 14 -26.21 -31.25 22.46
CA ASN A 14 -26.44 -29.90 21.94
C ASN A 14 -27.80 -29.33 22.40
N ASN A 15 -28.11 -29.41 23.70
CA ASN A 15 -29.31 -28.85 24.31
C ASN A 15 -28.98 -27.53 24.99
N ILE A 16 -29.82 -26.53 24.76
CA ILE A 16 -29.76 -25.21 25.40
C ILE A 16 -31.08 -24.98 26.16
N ARG A 17 -31.17 -23.91 26.93
CA ARG A 17 -32.48 -23.39 27.38
C ARG A 17 -32.84 -22.15 26.57
N LEU A 18 -34.13 -21.90 26.40
CA LEU A 18 -34.67 -20.68 25.80
C LEU A 18 -35.69 -20.05 26.74
N LEU A 19 -35.71 -18.72 26.77
CA LEU A 19 -36.67 -17.93 27.53
C LEU A 19 -37.83 -17.52 26.62
N ARG A 20 -39.05 -17.87 27.00
CA ARG A 20 -40.28 -17.39 26.40
C ARG A 20 -40.81 -16.23 27.24
N ILE A 21 -40.67 -15.00 26.75
CA ILE A 21 -41.29 -13.82 27.35
C ILE A 21 -42.79 -13.89 27.05
N LEU A 22 -43.64 -13.76 28.07
CA LEU A 22 -45.09 -13.78 27.90
C LEU A 22 -45.64 -12.36 27.66
N PRO A 23 -46.58 -12.18 26.72
CA PRO A 23 -47.13 -10.87 26.40
C PRO A 23 -47.98 -10.30 27.52
N ASN A 24 -47.98 -8.97 27.65
CA ASN A 24 -48.91 -8.25 28.52
C ASN A 24 -49.25 -6.87 27.93
N LYS A 25 -50.55 -6.52 27.92
CA LYS A 25 -51.03 -5.22 27.42
C LYS A 25 -50.74 -4.05 28.36
N ASN A 26 -50.42 -4.31 29.63
CA ASN A 26 -49.93 -3.28 30.52
C ASN A 26 -48.39 -3.33 30.55
N GLU A 27 -47.74 -2.29 30.06
CA GLU A 27 -46.29 -2.14 30.09
C GLU A 27 -45.74 -2.12 31.52
N GLU A 28 -46.50 -1.60 32.50
CA GLU A 28 -46.09 -1.55 33.91
C GLU A 28 -46.24 -2.90 34.66
N ALA A 29 -46.85 -3.92 34.06
CA ALA A 29 -47.10 -5.18 34.75
C ALA A 29 -45.85 -6.08 34.81
N ASP A 30 -45.73 -6.88 35.87
CA ASP A 30 -44.60 -7.78 36.11
C ASP A 30 -44.19 -8.61 34.89
N ILE A 31 -42.88 -8.71 34.64
CA ILE A 31 -42.33 -9.52 33.56
C ILE A 31 -42.48 -11.00 33.93
N ASN A 32 -43.27 -11.72 33.14
CA ASN A 32 -43.55 -13.14 33.32
C ASN A 32 -43.01 -13.93 32.13
N CYS A 33 -42.26 -14.99 32.41
CA CYS A 33 -41.53 -15.78 31.43
C CYS A 33 -41.64 -17.30 31.72
N ALA A 34 -41.41 -18.10 30.70
CA ALA A 34 -41.20 -19.55 30.84
C ALA A 34 -39.82 -19.96 30.30
N LEU A 35 -39.06 -20.76 31.06
CA LEU A 35 -37.74 -21.27 30.69
C LEU A 35 -37.87 -22.76 30.34
N PHE A 36 -37.47 -23.14 29.12
CA PHE A 36 -37.64 -24.50 28.60
C PHE A 36 -36.39 -25.00 27.86
N VAL A 37 -36.20 -26.32 27.82
CA VAL A 37 -35.08 -26.96 27.11
C VAL A 37 -35.36 -27.05 25.61
N TYR A 38 -34.35 -26.77 24.79
CA TYR A 38 -34.43 -26.72 23.34
C TYR A 38 -33.24 -27.42 22.67
N PRO A 39 -33.45 -28.37 21.75
CA PRO A 39 -32.37 -29.06 21.06
C PRO A 39 -31.85 -28.27 19.85
N LEU A 40 -30.58 -27.85 19.92
CA LEU A 40 -29.86 -27.12 18.88
C LEU A 40 -29.35 -28.07 17.77
N HIS A 41 -30.28 -28.77 17.13
CA HIS A 41 -29.99 -29.72 16.05
C HIS A 41 -29.41 -29.03 14.80
N ASP A 42 -28.39 -29.64 14.19
CA ASP A 42 -27.90 -29.28 12.86
C ASP A 42 -28.82 -29.80 11.75
N SER A 43 -30.08 -29.37 11.79
CA SER A 43 -31.00 -29.57 10.66
C SER A 43 -30.53 -28.72 9.47
N GLY A 44 -30.47 -29.33 8.27
CA GLY A 44 -30.09 -28.65 7.03
C GLY A 44 -31.15 -27.67 6.49
N ARG A 45 -31.84 -26.92 7.37
CA ARG A 45 -32.97 -26.04 7.06
C ARG A 45 -32.88 -24.66 7.74
N GLY A 46 -31.70 -24.05 7.73
CA GLY A 46 -31.52 -22.64 8.08
C GLY A 46 -31.49 -22.35 9.60
N THR A 47 -32.01 -21.18 9.98
CA THR A 47 -32.07 -20.69 11.36
C THR A 47 -33.22 -21.29 12.16
N HIS A 48 -33.02 -21.32 13.48
CA HIS A 48 -34.03 -21.70 14.45
C HIS A 48 -34.94 -20.49 14.75
N ARG A 49 -36.12 -20.76 15.31
CA ARG A 49 -37.12 -19.72 15.64
C ARG A 49 -36.93 -19.19 17.06
N TYR A 50 -35.77 -18.60 17.31
CA TYR A 50 -35.46 -17.86 18.53
C TYR A 50 -34.49 -16.72 18.22
N GLU A 51 -34.59 -15.64 18.98
CA GLU A 51 -33.64 -14.51 18.93
C GLU A 51 -32.54 -14.69 19.98
N ALA A 52 -31.43 -13.96 19.89
CA ALA A 52 -30.42 -13.94 20.96
C ALA A 52 -30.12 -12.50 21.41
N LEU A 53 -30.05 -12.28 22.73
CA LEU A 53 -29.77 -10.96 23.30
C LEU A 53 -28.26 -10.75 23.46
N SER A 54 -27.73 -9.71 22.83
CA SER A 54 -26.38 -9.17 23.05
C SER A 54 -26.52 -7.89 23.88
N TYR A 55 -26.04 -7.90 25.12
CA TYR A 55 -26.24 -6.77 26.04
C TYR A 55 -25.16 -6.70 27.12
N VAL A 56 -25.07 -5.57 27.82
CA VAL A 56 -24.20 -5.42 29.01
C VAL A 56 -24.99 -5.86 30.24
N TRP A 57 -24.47 -6.80 31.03
CA TRP A 57 -25.12 -7.26 32.28
C TRP A 57 -25.46 -6.10 33.23
N GLY A 58 -24.65 -5.04 33.23
CA GLY A 58 -24.85 -3.84 34.03
C GLY A 58 -24.34 -3.99 35.47
N ASP A 59 -24.61 -2.98 36.28
CA ASP A 59 -24.34 -2.97 37.72
C ASP A 59 -25.00 -4.14 38.45
N ALA A 60 -24.31 -4.70 39.45
CA ALA A 60 -24.81 -5.79 40.28
C ALA A 60 -25.72 -5.28 41.42
N ASP A 61 -25.43 -4.10 41.96
CA ASP A 61 -26.11 -3.57 43.15
C ASP A 61 -27.53 -3.10 42.82
N ASN A 62 -27.78 -2.69 41.56
CA ASN A 62 -29.11 -2.39 41.03
C ASN A 62 -29.76 -3.62 40.37
N SER A 63 -30.59 -4.34 41.11
CA SER A 63 -31.30 -5.55 40.66
C SER A 63 -32.82 -5.49 40.86
N CYS A 64 -33.56 -6.11 39.94
CA CYS A 64 -35.02 -6.22 39.89
C CYS A 64 -35.45 -7.70 39.92
N SER A 65 -36.73 -7.99 40.20
CA SER A 65 -37.28 -9.36 40.13
C SER A 65 -38.11 -9.55 38.87
N ILE A 66 -37.98 -10.71 38.22
CA ILE A 66 -38.88 -11.22 37.19
C ILE A 66 -39.47 -12.57 37.61
N CYS A 67 -40.60 -12.98 37.02
CA CYS A 67 -41.21 -14.28 37.25
C CYS A 67 -40.82 -15.26 36.14
N VAL A 68 -40.14 -16.36 36.46
CA VAL A 68 -39.73 -17.40 35.49
C VAL A 68 -40.23 -18.76 35.97
N ASN A 69 -41.07 -19.44 35.17
CA ASN A 69 -41.72 -20.71 35.54
C ASN A 69 -42.50 -20.66 36.88
N GLY A 70 -42.95 -19.47 37.32
CA GLY A 70 -43.60 -19.27 38.62
C GLY A 70 -42.64 -19.04 39.81
N HIS A 71 -41.33 -18.98 39.56
CA HIS A 71 -40.32 -18.61 40.55
C HIS A 71 -39.90 -17.14 40.37
N SER A 72 -39.66 -16.42 41.46
CA SER A 72 -38.96 -15.13 41.40
C SER A 72 -37.48 -15.38 41.08
N LEU A 73 -36.98 -14.72 40.03
CA LEU A 73 -35.58 -14.67 39.64
C LEU A 73 -35.12 -13.22 39.71
N ILE A 74 -33.97 -12.98 40.36
CA ILE A 74 -33.35 -11.65 40.45
C ILE A 74 -32.48 -11.44 39.20
N VAL A 75 -32.65 -10.29 38.54
CA VAL A 75 -31.90 -9.88 37.34
C VAL A 75 -31.43 -8.44 37.50
N ARG A 76 -30.27 -8.10 36.93
CA ARG A 76 -29.73 -6.73 36.97
C ARG A 76 -30.61 -5.76 36.18
N ALA A 77 -30.65 -4.49 36.59
CA ALA A 77 -31.58 -3.49 36.06
C ALA A 77 -31.54 -3.35 34.51
N ASN A 78 -30.35 -3.41 33.88
CA ASN A 78 -30.25 -3.31 32.42
C ASN A 78 -30.90 -4.48 31.68
N LEU A 79 -30.88 -5.69 32.26
CA LEU A 79 -31.62 -6.84 31.71
C LEU A 79 -33.12 -6.69 31.93
N HIS A 80 -33.54 -6.12 33.07
CA HIS A 80 -34.96 -5.84 33.31
C HIS A 80 -35.51 -4.84 32.28
N SER A 81 -34.80 -3.72 32.03
CA SER A 81 -35.17 -2.77 30.96
C SER A 81 -35.22 -3.43 29.58
N ALA A 82 -34.20 -4.23 29.21
CA ALA A 82 -34.22 -4.97 27.95
C ALA A 82 -35.46 -5.88 27.83
N LEU A 83 -35.73 -6.71 28.83
CA LEU A 83 -36.90 -7.59 28.85
C LEU A 83 -38.22 -6.81 28.81
N LEU A 84 -38.27 -5.61 29.38
CA LEU A 84 -39.44 -4.73 29.37
C LEU A 84 -39.71 -4.20 27.96
N ARG A 85 -38.68 -3.69 27.26
CA ARG A 85 -38.79 -3.20 25.87
C ARG A 85 -39.04 -4.31 24.86
N LEU A 86 -38.50 -5.51 25.09
CA LEU A 86 -38.63 -6.64 24.18
C LEU A 86 -39.97 -7.39 24.29
N ARG A 87 -40.77 -7.13 25.33
CA ARG A 87 -42.08 -7.75 25.55
C ARG A 87 -43.16 -7.11 24.65
N ASP A 88 -43.60 -7.86 23.64
CA ASP A 88 -44.76 -7.50 22.83
C ASP A 88 -46.08 -7.58 23.66
N PRO A 89 -47.08 -6.72 23.41
CA PRO A 89 -48.34 -6.71 24.16
C PRO A 89 -49.34 -7.83 23.78
N VAL A 90 -49.06 -8.63 22.76
CA VAL A 90 -49.96 -9.65 22.17
C VAL A 90 -49.28 -10.99 21.91
N LEU A 91 -48.02 -11.01 21.48
CA LEU A 91 -47.27 -12.20 21.05
C LEU A 91 -46.19 -12.61 22.06
N ASP A 92 -45.96 -13.92 22.19
CA ASP A 92 -44.82 -14.43 22.95
C ASP A 92 -43.52 -14.37 22.16
N ARG A 93 -42.45 -13.89 22.79
CA ARG A 93 -41.11 -13.75 22.18
C ARG A 93 -40.18 -14.82 22.75
N ILE A 94 -39.51 -15.58 21.88
CA ILE A 94 -38.59 -16.65 22.27
C ILE A 94 -37.16 -16.17 22.05
N ILE A 95 -36.41 -16.02 23.15
CA ILE A 95 -35.08 -15.41 23.16
C ILE A 95 -34.09 -16.22 24.00
N TRP A 96 -32.83 -16.27 23.57
CA TRP A 96 -31.70 -16.77 24.35
C TRP A 96 -30.99 -15.60 25.05
N ILE A 97 -30.72 -15.75 26.34
CA ILE A 97 -30.07 -14.77 27.20
C ILE A 97 -29.13 -15.51 28.14
N ASP A 98 -27.83 -15.24 28.07
CA ASP A 98 -26.78 -15.95 28.82
C ASP A 98 -27.05 -16.01 30.34
N ALA A 99 -27.42 -14.88 30.95
CA ALA A 99 -27.67 -14.75 32.40
C ALA A 99 -28.90 -15.51 32.92
N ILE A 100 -29.80 -15.99 32.04
CA ILE A 100 -31.04 -16.71 32.41
C ILE A 100 -31.09 -18.13 31.82
N CYS A 101 -30.46 -18.36 30.66
CA CYS A 101 -30.52 -19.65 29.97
C CYS A 101 -29.44 -20.62 30.44
N ILE A 102 -28.30 -20.10 30.89
CA ILE A 102 -27.19 -20.86 31.50
C ILE A 102 -27.35 -20.84 33.02
N ASN A 103 -27.18 -21.98 33.69
CA ASN A 103 -27.06 -22.04 35.14
C ASN A 103 -25.67 -21.55 35.55
N GLN A 104 -25.55 -20.25 35.85
CA GLN A 104 -24.26 -19.58 36.13
C GLN A 104 -23.50 -20.15 37.34
N GLU A 105 -24.19 -20.84 38.25
CA GLU A 105 -23.62 -21.49 39.44
C GLU A 105 -22.97 -22.86 39.16
N ASP A 106 -23.33 -23.53 38.05
CA ASP A 106 -22.67 -24.78 37.62
C ASP A 106 -21.57 -24.45 36.60
N LEU A 107 -20.32 -24.42 37.05
CA LEU A 107 -19.17 -24.08 36.22
C LEU A 107 -18.96 -25.06 35.04
N ASN A 108 -19.44 -26.31 35.14
CA ASN A 108 -19.35 -27.29 34.05
C ASN A 108 -20.42 -27.01 32.99
N GLU A 109 -21.65 -26.72 33.41
CA GLU A 109 -22.71 -26.30 32.51
C GLU A 109 -22.36 -24.96 31.84
N ARG A 110 -21.83 -23.99 32.61
CA ARG A 110 -21.36 -22.71 32.10
C ARG A 110 -20.27 -22.88 31.06
N GLY A 111 -19.20 -23.65 31.34
CA GLY A 111 -18.14 -23.90 30.37
C GLY A 111 -18.67 -24.52 29.07
N HIS A 112 -19.54 -25.53 29.18
CA HIS A 112 -20.14 -26.19 28.03
C HIS A 112 -21.08 -25.27 27.22
N GLN A 113 -21.97 -24.51 27.87
CA GLN A 113 -22.86 -23.57 27.17
C GLN A 113 -22.08 -22.39 26.56
N VAL A 114 -21.00 -21.93 27.19
CA VAL A 114 -20.07 -20.94 26.63
C VAL A 114 -19.38 -21.46 25.37
N GLN A 115 -18.92 -22.72 25.36
CA GLN A 115 -18.40 -23.37 24.15
C GLN A 115 -19.42 -23.39 23.00
N LEU A 116 -20.72 -23.44 23.31
CA LEU A 116 -21.81 -23.39 22.34
C LEU A 116 -22.21 -21.97 21.89
N MET A 117 -21.77 -20.88 22.52
CA MET A 117 -22.30 -19.52 22.28
C MET A 117 -22.29 -19.10 20.81
N ALA A 118 -21.17 -19.22 20.08
CA ALA A 118 -21.14 -18.87 18.65
C ALA A 118 -22.11 -19.72 17.80
N LYS A 119 -22.35 -20.98 18.17
CA LYS A 119 -23.36 -21.84 17.54
C LYS A 119 -24.78 -21.36 17.88
N ILE A 120 -25.01 -20.86 19.08
CA ILE A 120 -26.32 -20.30 19.49
C ILE A 120 -26.62 -19.00 18.73
N TYR A 121 -25.72 -18.02 18.75
CA TYR A 121 -25.92 -16.73 18.07
C TYR A 121 -26.03 -16.87 16.53
N SER A 122 -25.30 -17.80 15.90
CA SER A 122 -25.38 -18.04 14.45
C SER A 122 -26.63 -18.83 14.00
N LYS A 123 -27.28 -19.53 14.94
CA LYS A 123 -28.52 -20.29 14.71
C LYS A 123 -29.78 -19.49 15.06
N ALA A 124 -29.67 -18.39 15.80
CA ALA A 124 -30.75 -17.45 16.07
C ALA A 124 -31.30 -16.83 14.77
N SER A 125 -32.60 -16.51 14.73
CA SER A 125 -33.22 -15.80 13.61
C SER A 125 -32.72 -14.36 13.48
N GLN A 126 -32.40 -13.73 14.62
CA GLN A 126 -31.87 -12.38 14.73
C GLN A 126 -31.10 -12.26 16.06
N VAL A 127 -30.11 -11.39 16.09
CA VAL A 127 -29.40 -11.00 17.32
C VAL A 127 -29.79 -9.56 17.64
N VAL A 128 -30.29 -9.35 18.86
CA VAL A 128 -30.72 -8.03 19.32
C VAL A 128 -29.62 -7.46 20.21
N VAL A 129 -29.04 -6.34 19.79
CA VAL A 129 -28.01 -5.58 20.49
C VAL A 129 -28.69 -4.51 21.34
N TRP A 130 -28.73 -4.69 22.65
CA TRP A 130 -29.30 -3.73 23.59
C TRP A 130 -28.21 -2.82 24.17
N LEU A 131 -28.21 -1.55 23.75
CA LEU A 131 -27.27 -0.52 24.20
C LEU A 131 -27.70 0.16 25.51
N GLY A 132 -28.85 -0.18 26.08
CA GLY A 132 -29.43 0.46 27.26
C GLY A 132 -30.58 1.42 26.91
N GLU A 133 -31.12 2.08 27.92
CA GLU A 133 -32.19 3.08 27.77
C GLU A 133 -31.73 4.35 27.04
N ALA A 134 -32.71 5.17 26.64
CA ALA A 134 -32.46 6.46 26.00
C ALA A 134 -31.75 7.43 26.98
N ALA A 135 -30.57 7.91 26.58
CA ALA A 135 -29.74 8.83 27.38
C ALA A 135 -28.72 9.54 26.48
N ASP A 136 -28.24 10.72 26.90
CA ASP A 136 -27.20 11.51 26.21
C ASP A 136 -27.55 11.94 24.77
N ASN A 137 -28.85 11.97 24.45
CA ASN A 137 -29.41 12.15 23.11
C ASN A 137 -29.08 10.98 22.15
N SER A 138 -28.97 9.76 22.67
CA SER A 138 -28.84 8.50 21.91
C SER A 138 -29.77 8.39 20.71
N ASP A 139 -30.98 8.92 20.85
CA ASP A 139 -32.06 8.74 19.91
C ASP A 139 -31.79 9.61 18.67
N LEU A 140 -31.42 10.87 18.87
CA LEU A 140 -30.88 11.77 17.84
C LEU A 140 -29.58 11.23 17.22
N ALA A 141 -28.72 10.59 18.01
CA ALA A 141 -27.50 9.98 17.49
C ALA A 141 -27.80 8.82 16.54
N LEU A 142 -28.80 7.99 16.83
CA LEU A 142 -29.25 6.93 15.94
C LEU A 142 -29.98 7.49 14.71
N GLU A 143 -30.83 8.50 14.86
CA GLU A 143 -31.48 9.18 13.74
C GLU A 143 -30.47 9.78 12.74
N GLU A 144 -29.45 10.50 13.20
CA GLU A 144 -28.43 11.08 12.31
C GLU A 144 -27.50 10.00 11.71
N ILE A 145 -27.29 8.86 12.38
CA ILE A 145 -26.63 7.68 11.76
C ILE A 145 -27.53 7.07 10.65
N VAL A 146 -28.86 7.01 10.82
CA VAL A 146 -29.77 6.58 9.74
C VAL A 146 -29.74 7.56 8.57
N ILE A 147 -29.71 8.88 8.83
CA ILE A 147 -29.61 9.90 7.77
C ILE A 147 -28.28 9.72 7.00
N ALA A 148 -27.15 9.62 7.70
CA ALA A 148 -25.83 9.37 7.13
C ALA A 148 -25.74 8.08 6.28
N ALA A 149 -26.55 7.08 6.59
CA ALA A 149 -26.61 5.83 5.83
C ALA A 149 -27.38 5.94 4.49
N ASN A 150 -28.17 7.00 4.31
CA ASN A 150 -29.04 7.22 3.16
C ASN A 150 -28.69 8.47 2.34
N GLN A 151 -27.96 9.44 2.92
CA GLN A 151 -27.55 10.69 2.30
C GLN A 151 -26.08 10.97 2.66
N SER A 152 -25.27 11.33 1.67
CA SER A 152 -23.81 11.44 1.79
C SER A 152 -23.32 12.61 2.66
N GLU A 153 -24.22 13.46 3.16
CA GLU A 153 -23.93 14.60 4.01
C GLU A 153 -24.72 14.51 5.32
N ILE A 154 -24.11 14.98 6.41
CA ILE A 154 -24.65 14.92 7.78
C ILE A 154 -24.76 16.35 8.32
N SER A 155 -25.74 16.62 9.19
CA SER A 155 -25.86 17.93 9.81
C SER A 155 -24.60 18.22 10.66
N SER A 156 -23.87 19.29 10.33
CA SER A 156 -22.57 19.64 10.93
C SER A 156 -22.65 20.13 12.39
N ARG A 157 -23.75 19.81 13.09
CA ARG A 157 -24.09 20.32 14.40
C ARG A 157 -23.22 19.68 15.49
N LYS A 158 -22.50 20.53 16.23
CA LYS A 158 -21.63 20.16 17.37
C LYS A 158 -22.36 19.32 18.44
N THR A 159 -23.69 19.45 18.56
CA THR A 159 -24.56 18.64 19.42
C THR A 159 -24.67 17.19 18.94
N THR A 160 -24.93 16.96 17.66
CA THR A 160 -25.05 15.62 17.05
C THR A 160 -23.74 14.84 17.20
N ARG A 161 -22.59 15.47 16.89
CA ARG A 161 -21.26 14.85 17.07
C ARG A 161 -21.04 14.36 18.50
N LYS A 162 -21.43 15.14 19.52
CA LYS A 162 -21.35 14.73 20.93
C LYS A 162 -22.25 13.53 21.25
N ALA A 163 -23.48 13.52 20.75
CA ALA A 163 -24.43 12.42 20.99
C ALA A 163 -23.94 11.10 20.38
N ILE A 164 -23.39 11.12 19.16
CA ILE A 164 -22.79 9.95 18.50
C ILE A 164 -21.59 9.44 19.31
N ILE A 165 -20.69 10.32 19.79
CA ILE A 165 -19.56 9.92 20.63
C ILE A 165 -20.04 9.27 21.94
N ALA A 166 -21.02 9.86 22.63
CA ALA A 166 -21.57 9.30 23.86
C ALA A 166 -22.22 7.91 23.65
N LEU A 167 -22.98 7.74 22.56
CA LEU A 167 -23.55 6.44 22.16
C LEU A 167 -22.47 5.38 21.95
N LEU A 168 -21.40 5.72 21.23
CA LEU A 168 -20.29 4.81 20.92
C LEU A 168 -19.37 4.53 22.12
N GLN A 169 -19.33 5.42 23.11
CA GLN A 169 -18.59 5.21 24.35
C GLN A 169 -19.26 4.24 25.33
N ARG A 170 -20.54 3.89 25.11
CA ARG A 170 -21.33 2.99 25.98
C ARG A 170 -20.63 1.62 26.16
N PRO A 171 -20.71 0.97 27.35
CA PRO A 171 -19.87 -0.19 27.67
C PRO A 171 -20.04 -1.42 26.76
N TRP A 172 -21.12 -1.52 25.99
CA TRP A 172 -21.35 -2.63 25.05
C TRP A 172 -20.20 -2.78 24.06
N PHE A 173 -19.77 -1.67 23.43
CA PHE A 173 -18.70 -1.67 22.43
C PHE A 173 -17.35 -2.13 23.00
N ARG A 174 -17.15 -2.03 24.33
CA ARG A 174 -15.90 -2.35 25.03
C ARG A 174 -15.76 -3.82 25.41
N ARG A 175 -16.86 -4.56 25.55
CA ARG A 175 -16.83 -5.98 25.98
C ARG A 175 -16.15 -6.86 24.94
N ILE A 176 -15.53 -7.95 25.38
CA ILE A 176 -14.95 -8.95 24.46
C ILE A 176 -16.00 -9.91 23.88
N TRP A 177 -16.96 -10.38 24.67
CA TRP A 177 -18.03 -11.29 24.24
C TRP A 177 -18.81 -10.78 23.02
N VAL A 178 -19.05 -9.47 22.96
CA VAL A 178 -19.71 -8.77 21.86
C VAL A 178 -19.11 -9.05 20.48
N LEU A 179 -17.80 -9.34 20.39
CA LEU A 179 -17.16 -9.73 19.14
C LEU A 179 -17.71 -11.05 18.61
N GLN A 180 -17.81 -12.07 19.47
CA GLN A 180 -18.32 -13.39 19.12
C GLN A 180 -19.82 -13.33 18.79
N GLU A 181 -20.57 -12.52 19.55
CA GLU A 181 -22.00 -12.29 19.36
C GLU A 181 -22.28 -11.65 17.98
N ALA A 182 -21.56 -10.57 17.64
CA ALA A 182 -21.65 -9.88 16.35
C ALA A 182 -21.07 -10.69 15.18
N ALA A 183 -19.98 -11.44 15.38
CA ALA A 183 -19.37 -12.30 14.36
C ALA A 183 -20.17 -13.58 14.07
N ALA A 184 -20.99 -14.05 15.03
CA ALA A 184 -21.90 -15.17 14.82
C ALA A 184 -23.22 -14.74 14.17
N ALA A 185 -23.73 -13.55 14.51
CA ALA A 185 -25.03 -13.07 14.08
C ALA A 185 -25.22 -13.09 12.55
N ARG A 186 -26.43 -13.42 12.09
CA ARG A 186 -26.82 -13.38 10.66
C ARG A 186 -27.76 -12.23 10.29
N HIS A 187 -28.44 -11.67 11.29
CA HIS A 187 -29.22 -10.43 11.22
C HIS A 187 -29.03 -9.74 12.57
N ILE A 188 -28.75 -8.43 12.58
CA ILE A 188 -28.47 -7.67 13.81
C ILE A 188 -29.45 -6.50 13.89
N LEU A 189 -30.14 -6.38 15.01
CA LEU A 189 -30.99 -5.22 15.36
C LEU A 189 -30.32 -4.51 16.53
N ILE A 190 -29.91 -3.25 16.37
CA ILE A 190 -29.42 -2.44 17.49
C ILE A 190 -30.58 -1.64 18.04
N MET A 191 -30.76 -1.71 19.37
CA MET A 191 -31.81 -1.03 20.10
C MET A 191 -31.21 -0.12 21.18
N CYS A 192 -31.73 1.10 21.28
CA CYS A 192 -31.45 2.02 22.38
C CYS A 192 -32.76 2.71 22.81
N GLY A 193 -33.19 2.48 24.05
CA GLY A 193 -34.51 2.94 24.52
C GLY A 193 -35.66 2.38 23.68
N LEU A 194 -36.25 3.23 22.83
CA LEU A 194 -37.30 2.88 21.86
C LEU A 194 -36.85 2.94 20.39
N VAL A 195 -35.62 3.38 20.11
CA VAL A 195 -35.12 3.50 18.74
C VAL A 195 -34.43 2.21 18.32
N GLU A 196 -34.78 1.71 17.14
CA GLU A 196 -34.19 0.53 16.51
C GLU A 196 -33.47 0.90 15.20
N ILE A 197 -32.33 0.26 14.92
CA ILE A 197 -31.61 0.38 13.65
C ILE A 197 -31.07 -0.98 13.21
N ASP A 198 -31.09 -1.25 11.90
CA ASP A 198 -30.43 -2.44 11.34
C ASP A 198 -28.90 -2.31 11.44
N GLY A 199 -28.22 -3.42 11.76
CA GLY A 199 -26.78 -3.43 11.97
C GLY A 199 -25.93 -3.05 10.74
N TYR A 200 -26.41 -3.30 9.51
CA TYR A 200 -25.73 -2.82 8.30
C TYR A 200 -25.97 -1.31 8.11
N ALA A 201 -27.18 -0.81 8.34
CA ALA A 201 -27.47 0.63 8.27
C ALA A 201 -26.64 1.42 9.30
N PHE A 202 -26.50 0.92 10.52
CA PHE A 202 -25.62 1.50 11.54
C PHE A 202 -24.16 1.55 11.09
N CYS A 203 -23.65 0.47 10.49
CA CYS A 203 -22.29 0.47 9.93
C CYS A 203 -22.15 1.45 8.76
N ALA A 204 -23.10 1.48 7.83
CA ALA A 204 -23.06 2.39 6.67
C ALA A 204 -23.09 3.87 7.08
N GLY A 205 -23.95 4.24 8.03
CA GLY A 205 -24.02 5.61 8.55
C GLY A 205 -22.76 6.03 9.29
N LEU A 206 -22.22 5.17 10.16
CA LEU A 206 -20.91 5.40 10.77
C LEU A 206 -19.79 5.52 9.72
N ASN A 207 -19.86 4.75 8.62
CA ASN A 207 -18.85 4.79 7.58
C ASN A 207 -18.77 6.16 6.90
N ALA A 208 -19.91 6.76 6.57
CA ALA A 208 -20.01 8.14 6.08
C ALA A 208 -19.61 9.18 7.14
N SER A 209 -19.80 8.86 8.43
CA SER A 209 -19.52 9.73 9.58
C SER A 209 -18.05 9.79 10.02
N ASN A 210 -17.08 9.19 9.30
CA ASN A 210 -15.74 8.90 9.83
C ASN A 210 -15.00 10.11 10.46
N VAL A 211 -15.16 11.30 9.87
CA VAL A 211 -14.55 12.57 10.32
C VAL A 211 -14.87 12.90 11.79
N TYR A 212 -15.94 12.31 12.34
CA TYR A 212 -16.29 12.48 13.75
C TYR A 212 -15.38 11.71 14.73
N LEU A 213 -14.80 10.59 14.31
CA LEU A 213 -14.00 9.69 15.16
C LEU A 213 -12.48 9.86 15.04
N GLU A 214 -11.99 10.61 14.05
CA GLU A 214 -10.55 10.90 13.87
C GLU A 214 -9.92 11.56 15.10
N ALA A 215 -10.67 12.42 15.80
CA ALA A 215 -10.27 13.03 17.07
C ALA A 215 -10.23 12.05 18.27
N TYR A 216 -10.63 10.79 18.09
CA TYR A 216 -10.68 9.78 19.15
C TYR A 216 -10.10 8.42 18.69
N PRO A 217 -8.80 8.30 18.38
CA PRO A 217 -8.24 7.10 17.75
C PRO A 217 -8.47 5.78 18.52
N ARG A 218 -8.41 5.79 19.87
CA ARG A 218 -8.73 4.62 20.71
C ARG A 218 -10.19 4.16 20.51
N LEU A 219 -11.12 5.10 20.43
CA LEU A 219 -12.55 4.82 20.17
C LEU A 219 -12.77 4.37 18.73
N GLN A 220 -12.16 5.03 17.75
CA GLN A 220 -12.26 4.65 16.33
C GLN A 220 -11.84 3.19 16.11
N ARG A 221 -10.72 2.75 16.71
CA ARG A 221 -10.27 1.33 16.67
C ARG A 221 -11.28 0.38 17.31
N LEU A 222 -11.85 0.75 18.46
CA LEU A 222 -12.86 -0.05 19.17
C LEU A 222 -14.15 -0.23 18.35
N ILE A 223 -14.60 0.82 17.68
CA ILE A 223 -15.83 0.78 16.85
C ILE A 223 -15.56 0.06 15.52
N ARG A 224 -14.48 0.41 14.81
CA ARG A 224 -14.05 -0.23 13.54
C ARG A 224 -13.91 -1.74 13.65
N SER A 225 -13.47 -2.25 14.81
CA SER A 225 -13.38 -3.70 15.06
C SER A 225 -14.74 -4.40 15.19
N VAL A 226 -15.76 -3.74 15.76
CA VAL A 226 -17.12 -4.33 15.83
C VAL A 226 -17.84 -4.14 14.49
N THR A 227 -17.77 -2.96 13.87
CA THR A 227 -18.47 -2.69 12.60
C THR A 227 -17.95 -3.56 11.45
N TYR A 228 -16.65 -3.90 11.42
CA TYR A 228 -16.10 -4.91 10.52
C TYR A 228 -16.80 -6.27 10.67
N LEU A 229 -16.92 -6.76 11.91
CA LEU A 229 -17.60 -8.04 12.21
C LEU A 229 -19.12 -7.99 12.00
N MET A 230 -19.74 -6.81 12.03
CA MET A 230 -21.17 -6.63 11.76
C MET A 230 -21.50 -6.52 10.27
N LYS A 231 -20.63 -5.85 9.48
CA LYS A 231 -20.87 -5.51 8.07
C LYS A 231 -21.25 -6.71 7.19
N GLU A 232 -20.63 -7.86 7.42
CA GLU A 232 -20.84 -9.07 6.60
C GLU A 232 -21.93 -10.01 7.15
N ALA A 233 -22.62 -9.66 8.25
CA ALA A 233 -23.58 -10.54 8.92
C ALA A 233 -24.66 -11.10 7.98
N THR A 234 -25.20 -10.26 7.09
CA THR A 234 -26.25 -10.61 6.12
C THR A 234 -25.78 -11.57 5.01
N LEU A 235 -24.48 -11.61 4.71
CA LEU A 235 -23.86 -12.48 3.70
C LEU A 235 -23.56 -13.89 4.23
N ARG A 236 -23.60 -14.09 5.56
CA ARG A 236 -23.22 -15.35 6.20
C ARG A 236 -24.12 -16.53 5.77
N PRO A 237 -23.54 -17.66 5.30
CA PRO A 237 -24.30 -18.79 4.78
C PRO A 237 -25.42 -19.29 5.70
N ARG A 238 -26.57 -19.65 5.11
CA ARG A 238 -27.69 -20.25 5.86
C ARG A 238 -27.41 -21.66 6.39
N TYR A 239 -26.28 -22.25 6.00
CA TYR A 239 -25.89 -23.62 6.34
C TYR A 239 -24.41 -23.62 6.73
N ALA A 240 -24.11 -23.77 8.02
CA ALA A 240 -22.76 -24.02 8.50
C ALA A 240 -22.44 -25.51 8.31
N THR A 241 -21.46 -25.83 7.46
CA THR A 241 -20.98 -27.20 7.25
C THR A 241 -20.06 -27.65 8.38
N SER A 242 -20.64 -27.93 9.55
CA SER A 242 -19.98 -28.64 10.64
C SER A 242 -19.62 -30.06 10.18
N SER A 243 -18.37 -30.22 9.72
CA SER A 243 -17.76 -31.49 9.31
C SER A 243 -16.83 -32.08 10.38
N SER A 244 -16.75 -31.42 11.54
CA SER A 244 -16.01 -31.83 12.73
C SER A 244 -16.78 -31.44 14.00
N ASP A 245 -16.44 -32.07 15.12
CA ASP A 245 -17.15 -31.93 16.41
C ASP A 245 -16.99 -30.57 17.11
N ASN A 246 -16.27 -29.62 16.50
CA ASN A 246 -16.10 -28.26 17.02
C ASN A 246 -16.67 -27.23 16.03
N PHE A 247 -17.49 -26.31 16.52
CA PHE A 247 -18.02 -25.18 15.75
C PHE A 247 -17.01 -24.02 15.73
N SER A 248 -16.77 -23.44 14.56
CA SER A 248 -15.99 -22.21 14.39
C SER A 248 -16.66 -21.28 13.36
N LEU A 249 -16.41 -19.99 13.50
CA LEU A 249 -16.78 -18.92 12.57
C LEU A 249 -15.70 -18.64 11.50
N ASP A 250 -14.52 -19.28 11.59
CA ASP A 250 -13.41 -19.20 10.62
C ASP A 250 -12.93 -17.75 10.31
N ILE A 251 -12.87 -16.88 11.33
CA ILE A 251 -12.54 -15.46 11.15
C ILE A 251 -11.04 -15.25 10.96
N ARG A 252 -10.22 -15.57 11.97
CA ARG A 252 -8.74 -15.41 11.97
C ARG A 252 -8.06 -16.39 12.91
N PRO A 253 -6.73 -16.61 12.79
CA PRO A 253 -5.97 -17.40 13.75
C PRO A 253 -6.05 -16.80 15.17
N LEU A 254 -6.06 -17.63 16.22
CA LEU A 254 -6.16 -17.15 17.61
C LEU A 254 -5.07 -16.11 17.95
N SER A 255 -3.87 -16.27 17.38
CA SER A 255 -2.76 -15.32 17.57
C SER A 255 -3.06 -13.89 17.11
N GLU A 256 -3.90 -13.71 16.09
CA GLU A 256 -4.29 -12.39 15.58
C GLU A 256 -5.48 -11.83 16.34
N LEU A 257 -6.47 -12.68 16.65
CA LEU A 257 -7.63 -12.30 17.46
C LEU A 257 -7.19 -11.76 18.84
N MET A 258 -6.19 -12.38 19.46
CA MET A 258 -5.60 -11.90 20.71
C MET A 258 -4.99 -10.49 20.58
N GLU A 259 -4.11 -10.28 19.60
CA GLU A 259 -3.37 -9.01 19.46
C GLU A 259 -4.25 -7.84 18.96
N THR A 260 -5.42 -8.13 18.37
CA THR A 260 -6.42 -7.12 17.97
C THR A 260 -7.46 -6.82 19.06
N TYR A 261 -7.75 -7.75 19.98
CA TYR A 261 -8.94 -7.66 20.85
C TYR A 261 -8.70 -7.78 22.36
N TYR A 262 -7.50 -8.11 22.84
CA TYR A 262 -7.32 -8.54 24.24
C TYR A 262 -7.59 -7.46 25.31
N THR A 263 -7.41 -6.16 25.05
CA THR A 263 -7.70 -5.14 26.10
C THR A 263 -9.17 -5.11 26.51
N ARG A 264 -10.08 -5.50 25.59
CA ARG A 264 -11.54 -5.45 25.75
C ARG A 264 -12.02 -5.97 27.11
N GLU A 265 -13.00 -5.27 27.65
CA GLU A 265 -13.50 -5.43 29.01
C GLU A 265 -14.14 -6.82 29.21
N ALA A 266 -13.74 -7.47 30.31
CA ALA A 266 -14.25 -8.75 30.76
C ALA A 266 -14.20 -8.80 32.29
N THR A 267 -15.19 -9.43 32.92
CA THR A 267 -15.24 -9.58 34.39
C THR A 267 -14.37 -10.74 34.87
N ASP A 268 -14.17 -11.75 34.04
CA ASP A 268 -13.24 -12.86 34.24
C ASP A 268 -12.14 -12.76 33.18
N ASP A 269 -10.86 -12.74 33.57
CA ASP A 269 -9.76 -12.65 32.61
C ASP A 269 -9.71 -13.84 31.63
N ARG A 270 -10.27 -15.00 32.00
CA ARG A 270 -10.32 -16.18 31.13
C ARG A 270 -11.27 -15.97 29.94
N ASP A 271 -12.30 -15.14 30.10
CA ASP A 271 -13.19 -14.74 29.01
C ASP A 271 -12.45 -14.01 27.88
N LYS A 272 -11.33 -13.32 28.19
CA LYS A 272 -10.48 -12.67 27.19
C LYS A 272 -9.85 -13.64 26.18
N VAL A 273 -9.83 -14.94 26.50
CA VAL A 273 -9.45 -16.02 25.57
C VAL A 273 -10.70 -16.78 25.10
N TYR A 274 -11.62 -17.13 26.01
CA TYR A 274 -12.76 -17.99 25.70
C TYR A 274 -13.74 -17.39 24.67
N ALA A 275 -13.96 -16.07 24.67
CA ALA A 275 -14.76 -15.40 23.65
C ALA A 275 -14.18 -15.53 22.23
N LEU A 276 -12.85 -15.64 22.12
CA LEU A 276 -12.15 -15.69 20.83
C LEU A 276 -12.04 -17.12 20.27
N LEU A 277 -12.09 -18.16 21.10
CA LEU A 277 -11.89 -19.56 20.68
C LEU A 277 -12.80 -20.00 19.52
N ALA A 278 -14.07 -19.59 19.53
CA ALA A 278 -15.02 -19.94 18.47
C ALA A 278 -14.94 -19.04 17.21
N MET A 279 -14.13 -17.97 17.25
CA MET A 279 -13.80 -17.14 16.08
C MET A 279 -12.56 -17.67 15.33
N CYS A 280 -11.86 -18.66 15.87
CA CYS A 280 -10.54 -19.11 15.40
C CYS A 280 -10.59 -19.93 14.10
N SER A 281 -9.78 -19.56 13.11
CA SER A 281 -9.54 -20.38 11.89
C SER A 281 -8.47 -21.46 12.07
N ASP A 282 -7.71 -21.42 13.18
CA ASP A 282 -6.93 -22.55 13.66
C ASP A 282 -7.75 -23.40 14.67
N SER A 283 -7.18 -24.52 15.15
CA SER A 283 -7.92 -25.53 15.93
C SER A 283 -7.44 -25.63 17.39
N PRO A 284 -7.69 -24.61 18.24
CA PRO A 284 -7.18 -24.52 19.61
C PRO A 284 -7.61 -25.70 20.50
N THR A 285 -8.79 -26.28 20.26
CA THR A 285 -9.26 -27.51 20.95
C THR A 285 -8.25 -28.65 20.88
N SER A 286 -7.48 -28.78 19.79
CA SER A 286 -6.47 -29.84 19.64
C SER A 286 -5.29 -29.71 20.60
N ALA A 287 -5.08 -28.51 21.16
CA ALA A 287 -4.10 -28.22 22.21
C ALA A 287 -4.69 -28.23 23.64
N GLY A 288 -6.00 -28.52 23.78
CA GLY A 288 -6.70 -28.52 25.07
C GLY A 288 -7.26 -27.15 25.50
N LEU A 289 -7.23 -26.14 24.63
CA LEU A 289 -7.87 -24.85 24.88
C LEU A 289 -9.39 -24.97 24.70
N LEU A 290 -10.10 -25.01 25.82
CA LEU A 290 -11.56 -25.05 25.92
C LEU A 290 -12.04 -24.17 27.09
N PRO A 291 -13.31 -23.69 27.10
CA PRO A 291 -13.86 -22.90 28.20
C PRO A 291 -14.00 -23.72 29.51
N ASP A 292 -12.97 -23.67 30.36
CA ASP A 292 -12.95 -24.27 31.69
C ASP A 292 -12.84 -23.18 32.76
N TYR A 293 -13.86 -23.06 33.61
CA TYR A 293 -13.88 -22.08 34.70
C TYR A 293 -13.32 -22.62 36.03
N THR A 294 -12.78 -23.83 36.04
CA THR A 294 -12.09 -24.44 37.19
C THR A 294 -10.57 -24.21 37.18
N ILE A 295 -9.95 -23.99 36.01
CA ILE A 295 -8.51 -23.71 35.89
C ILE A 295 -8.15 -22.25 36.22
N LEU A 296 -6.92 -22.04 36.67
CA LEU A 296 -6.36 -20.71 36.93
C LEU A 296 -5.90 -20.02 35.64
N TRP A 297 -5.86 -18.68 35.65
CA TRP A 297 -5.45 -17.86 34.50
C TRP A 297 -4.05 -18.24 33.98
N GLU A 298 -3.09 -18.51 34.88
CA GLU A 298 -1.70 -18.84 34.51
C GLU A 298 -1.61 -20.18 33.78
N GLN A 299 -2.55 -21.10 34.05
CA GLN A 299 -2.63 -22.39 33.37
C GLN A 299 -3.18 -22.21 31.95
N LEU A 300 -4.24 -21.41 31.80
CA LEU A 300 -4.81 -21.04 30.49
C LEU A 300 -3.81 -20.26 29.63
N PHE A 301 -3.10 -19.28 30.20
CA PHE A 301 -2.09 -18.50 29.49
C PHE A 301 -0.89 -19.38 29.07
N GLN A 302 -0.47 -20.35 29.89
CA GLN A 302 0.52 -21.36 29.49
C GLN A 302 0.03 -22.27 28.36
N GLN A 303 -1.26 -22.64 28.32
CA GLN A 303 -1.83 -23.39 27.18
C GLN A 303 -1.83 -22.54 25.91
N LEU A 304 -2.27 -21.28 26.01
CA LEU A 304 -2.34 -20.32 24.90
C LEU A 304 -0.96 -20.10 24.26
N VAL A 305 0.05 -19.82 25.07
CA VAL A 305 1.43 -19.62 24.59
C VAL A 305 1.98 -20.90 23.96
N ARG A 306 1.67 -22.10 24.48
CA ARG A 306 2.08 -23.40 23.89
C ARG A 306 1.27 -23.83 22.66
N PHE A 307 0.20 -23.11 22.32
CA PHE A 307 -0.55 -23.27 21.07
C PHE A 307 -0.01 -22.35 19.98
N ILE A 308 0.23 -21.07 20.33
CA ILE A 308 0.76 -20.05 19.41
C ILE A 308 2.25 -20.29 19.11
N LEU A 309 3.04 -20.68 20.12
CA LEU A 309 4.46 -21.02 19.99
C LEU A 309 4.66 -22.53 20.10
N CYS A 310 5.59 -23.08 19.31
CA CYS A 310 5.95 -24.49 19.37
C CYS A 310 6.44 -24.90 20.76
N LYS A 311 6.07 -26.12 21.19
CA LYS A 311 6.36 -26.70 22.53
C LYS A 311 7.85 -26.77 22.89
N GLU A 312 8.75 -26.58 21.94
CA GLU A 312 10.21 -26.63 22.12
C GLU A 312 10.81 -25.29 22.60
N ILE A 313 10.03 -24.21 22.64
CA ILE A 313 10.52 -22.86 22.96
C ILE A 313 10.52 -22.61 24.48
N ASN A 314 11.62 -22.05 24.98
CA ASN A 314 11.79 -21.74 26.40
C ASN A 314 11.11 -20.41 26.75
N VAL A 315 9.94 -20.51 27.40
CA VAL A 315 9.16 -19.38 27.90
C VAL A 315 9.11 -19.39 29.42
N ARG A 316 9.35 -18.24 30.03
CA ARG A 316 9.15 -17.99 31.46
C ARG A 316 7.93 -17.11 31.65
N PHE A 317 7.16 -17.43 32.69
CA PHE A 317 5.98 -16.69 33.12
C PHE A 317 6.30 -16.09 34.49
N PRO A 318 6.47 -14.77 34.63
CA PRO A 318 6.58 -14.14 35.94
C PRO A 318 5.29 -14.35 36.74
N GLN A 319 5.39 -14.45 38.06
CA GLN A 319 4.21 -14.43 38.90
C GLN A 319 3.55 -13.04 38.86
N ASP A 320 2.23 -13.03 38.99
CA ASP A 320 1.39 -11.82 39.09
C ASP A 320 1.49 -10.84 37.90
N ARG A 321 1.90 -11.34 36.71
CA ARG A 321 1.97 -10.56 35.47
C ARG A 321 1.39 -11.30 34.26
N LYS A 322 0.80 -10.55 33.34
CA LYS A 322 0.26 -11.04 32.05
C LYS A 322 1.34 -11.07 30.95
N GLU A 323 2.57 -11.40 31.36
CA GLU A 323 3.80 -11.37 30.55
C GLU A 323 4.31 -12.77 30.24
N ALA A 324 4.69 -13.03 28.99
CA ALA A 324 5.46 -14.18 28.57
C ALA A 324 6.87 -13.75 28.12
N ILE A 325 7.90 -14.14 28.89
CA ILE A 325 9.30 -13.86 28.59
C ILE A 325 9.86 -15.02 27.75
N ILE A 326 10.05 -14.78 26.46
CA ILE A 326 10.43 -15.78 25.45
C ILE A 326 11.93 -15.62 25.16
N ARG A 327 12.74 -16.62 25.52
CA ARG A 327 14.17 -16.65 25.17
C ARG A 327 14.38 -17.60 23.98
N SER A 328 14.74 -17.05 22.83
CA SER A 328 14.81 -17.82 21.58
C SER A 328 15.92 -17.36 20.65
N LYS A 329 16.40 -18.26 19.81
CA LYS A 329 17.19 -17.90 18.61
C LYS A 329 16.26 -17.54 17.46
N GLY A 330 16.75 -16.73 16.55
CA GLY A 330 15.95 -16.33 15.39
C GLY A 330 16.74 -15.56 14.34
N CYS A 331 16.00 -15.05 13.36
CA CYS A 331 16.53 -14.35 12.18
C CYS A 331 15.71 -13.08 11.94
N VAL A 332 16.37 -11.93 11.79
CA VAL A 332 15.71 -10.70 11.35
C VAL A 332 15.37 -10.86 9.87
N LEU A 333 14.07 -10.86 9.57
CA LEU A 333 13.54 -10.88 8.21
C LEU A 333 13.52 -9.48 7.61
N GLY A 334 13.21 -8.44 8.41
CA GLY A 334 13.11 -7.08 7.91
C GLY A 334 12.77 -6.03 8.95
N TRP A 335 12.40 -4.83 8.49
CA TRP A 335 11.85 -3.75 9.32
C TRP A 335 10.73 -2.98 8.59
N VAL A 336 9.79 -2.44 9.34
CA VAL A 336 8.63 -1.70 8.83
C VAL A 336 9.02 -0.27 8.43
N ASN A 337 8.49 0.20 7.31
CA ASN A 337 8.85 1.46 6.66
C ASN A 337 7.72 2.50 6.65
N SER A 338 6.52 2.08 6.23
CA SER A 338 5.24 2.79 6.40
C SER A 338 4.20 1.84 6.98
N VAL A 339 3.16 2.44 7.55
CA VAL A 339 1.95 1.76 8.01
C VAL A 339 0.78 2.56 7.46
N GLU A 340 0.10 2.01 6.45
CA GLU A 340 -1.02 2.64 5.77
C GLU A 340 -2.33 2.00 6.23
N VAL A 341 -3.39 2.80 6.37
CA VAL A 341 -4.74 2.29 6.67
C VAL A 341 -5.43 1.97 5.34
N ASP A 342 -5.62 0.68 5.07
CA ASP A 342 -6.01 0.13 3.77
C ASP A 342 -7.37 0.68 3.27
N ALA A 343 -8.30 0.92 4.20
CA ALA A 343 -9.49 1.76 4.05
C ALA A 343 -10.01 2.12 5.46
N PRO A 344 -10.75 3.23 5.67
CA PRO A 344 -11.18 3.67 7.01
C PRO A 344 -11.99 2.63 7.81
N TRP A 345 -12.66 1.69 7.12
CA TRP A 345 -13.57 0.70 7.71
C TRP A 345 -13.27 -0.75 7.32
N ASN A 346 -12.16 -1.01 6.64
CA ASN A 346 -11.54 -2.34 6.62
C ASN A 346 -10.67 -2.45 7.87
N ASP A 347 -10.66 -3.56 8.61
CA ASP A 347 -9.93 -3.62 9.90
C ASP A 347 -8.43 -3.99 9.76
N THR A 348 -7.91 -4.08 8.53
CA THR A 348 -6.48 -4.32 8.25
C THR A 348 -5.65 -3.03 8.14
N VAL A 349 -4.36 -3.15 8.42
CA VAL A 349 -3.30 -2.19 8.06
C VAL A 349 -2.40 -2.80 6.99
N LYS A 350 -1.95 -1.95 6.07
CA LYS A 350 -1.03 -2.27 4.99
C LYS A 350 0.37 -1.89 5.45
N LEU A 351 1.16 -2.88 5.82
CA LEU A 351 2.55 -2.70 6.26
C LEU A 351 3.49 -2.79 5.08
N ASP A 352 4.40 -1.83 4.98
CA ASP A 352 5.51 -1.92 4.05
C ASP A 352 6.80 -2.35 4.76
N ILE A 353 7.49 -3.37 4.24
CA ILE A 353 8.55 -4.09 4.95
C ILE A 353 9.84 -4.22 4.12
N SER A 354 10.95 -3.78 4.73
CA SER A 354 12.32 -3.88 4.19
C SER A 354 12.88 -5.28 4.31
N CYS A 355 13.00 -5.99 3.20
CA CYS A 355 13.50 -7.37 3.22
C CYS A 355 15.02 -7.43 3.41
N THR A 356 15.47 -8.20 4.40
CA THR A 356 16.82 -8.78 4.40
C THR A 356 16.92 -9.88 3.33
N ASP A 357 18.12 -10.35 3.02
CA ASP A 357 18.30 -11.47 2.08
C ASP A 357 17.65 -12.77 2.57
N ALA A 358 17.46 -12.92 3.88
CA ALA A 358 16.69 -14.02 4.46
C ALA A 358 15.20 -13.95 4.05
N LEU A 359 14.59 -12.76 4.09
CA LEU A 359 13.19 -12.58 3.66
C LEU A 359 13.04 -12.69 2.13
N LYS A 360 13.97 -12.14 1.35
CA LYS A 360 14.02 -12.31 -0.13
C LYS A 360 14.08 -13.79 -0.53
N TYR A 361 14.91 -14.58 0.18
CA TYR A 361 15.02 -16.02 -0.02
C TYR A 361 13.71 -16.76 0.29
N LEU A 362 13.02 -16.39 1.38
CA LEU A 362 11.78 -17.02 1.82
C LEU A 362 10.58 -16.70 0.91
N GLU A 363 10.35 -15.43 0.59
CA GLU A 363 9.31 -15.00 -0.36
C GLU A 363 9.66 -15.35 -1.81
N ARG A 364 10.88 -15.84 -2.07
CA ARG A 364 11.43 -16.17 -3.40
C ARG A 364 11.43 -14.96 -4.34
N THR A 365 11.45 -13.76 -3.78
CA THR A 365 11.31 -12.49 -4.49
C THR A 365 12.68 -11.89 -4.82
N LYS A 366 12.82 -11.32 -6.03
CA LYS A 366 13.91 -10.40 -6.36
C LYS A 366 13.60 -8.96 -5.94
N LYS A 367 12.35 -8.61 -5.61
CA LYS A 367 12.04 -7.26 -5.11
C LYS A 367 12.83 -7.05 -3.82
N ARG A 368 13.46 -5.87 -3.65
CA ARG A 368 13.86 -5.35 -2.33
C ARG A 368 12.64 -5.40 -1.37
N ARG A 369 11.48 -4.97 -1.89
CA ARG A 369 10.27 -4.58 -1.14
C ARG A 369 9.16 -5.62 -1.16
N THR A 370 8.48 -5.75 -0.02
CA THR A 370 7.24 -6.52 0.16
C THR A 370 6.22 -5.71 0.95
N THR A 371 4.94 -6.02 0.77
CA THR A 371 3.81 -5.33 1.41
C THR A 371 2.90 -6.37 2.02
N TRP A 372 2.64 -6.27 3.32
CA TRP A 372 1.84 -7.23 4.08
C TRP A 372 0.59 -6.55 4.63
N ASN A 373 -0.59 -6.98 4.19
CA ASN A 373 -1.85 -6.55 4.80
C ASN A 373 -2.11 -7.48 6.01
N LEU A 374 -2.08 -6.91 7.21
CA LEU A 374 -2.27 -7.61 8.49
C LEU A 374 -3.43 -6.98 9.27
N PRO A 375 -4.01 -7.65 10.28
CA PRO A 375 -4.97 -7.03 11.19
C PRO A 375 -4.41 -5.77 11.85
N THR A 376 -5.26 -4.76 12.06
CA THR A 376 -4.96 -3.68 13.01
C THR A 376 -4.77 -4.31 14.39
N VAL A 377 -3.74 -3.91 15.13
CA VAL A 377 -3.44 -4.46 16.46
C VAL A 377 -3.45 -3.38 17.55
N GLU A 378 -3.59 -3.83 18.79
CA GLU A 378 -3.65 -2.98 19.98
C GLU A 378 -2.40 -2.11 20.15
N LYS A 379 -1.24 -2.78 20.03
CA LYS A 379 0.08 -2.15 19.98
C LYS A 379 0.32 -1.75 18.53
N ASN A 380 0.02 -0.50 18.19
CA ASN A 380 0.18 0.00 16.81
C ASN A 380 1.58 -0.36 16.27
N VAL A 381 1.63 -1.06 15.14
CA VAL A 381 2.86 -1.25 14.38
C VAL A 381 3.34 0.13 13.90
N GLN A 382 4.66 0.37 13.92
CA GLN A 382 5.28 1.65 13.63
C GLN A 382 6.47 1.50 12.69
N ARG A 383 6.82 2.59 11.98
CA ARG A 383 8.08 2.71 11.21
C ARG A 383 9.27 2.42 12.13
N GLY A 384 10.08 1.43 11.76
CA GLY A 384 11.23 0.95 12.55
C GLY A 384 10.98 -0.33 13.35
N ASP A 385 9.74 -0.83 13.44
CA ASP A 385 9.49 -2.16 14.02
C ASP A 385 10.16 -3.26 13.19
N ILE A 386 10.65 -4.30 13.86
CA ILE A 386 11.48 -5.35 13.27
C ILE A 386 10.62 -6.59 13.03
N VAL A 387 10.71 -7.14 11.83
CA VAL A 387 10.12 -8.43 11.46
C VAL A 387 11.15 -9.53 11.72
N TYR A 388 10.81 -10.47 12.59
CA TYR A 388 11.73 -11.44 13.17
C TYR A 388 11.12 -12.85 13.17
N LEU A 389 11.88 -13.86 12.72
CA LEU A 389 11.45 -15.25 12.74
C LEU A 389 12.10 -16.01 13.89
N ILE A 390 11.28 -16.47 14.83
CA ILE A 390 11.69 -17.34 15.94
C ILE A 390 12.03 -18.74 15.39
N GLN A 391 13.16 -19.31 15.80
CA GLN A 391 13.53 -20.68 15.46
C GLN A 391 12.46 -21.67 15.95
N GLY A 392 11.90 -22.45 15.01
CA GLY A 392 10.85 -23.45 15.30
C GLY A 392 9.41 -22.92 15.20
N VAL A 393 9.21 -21.64 14.89
CA VAL A 393 7.89 -21.05 14.58
C VAL A 393 7.74 -20.89 13.07
N LEU A 394 6.54 -21.12 12.53
CA LEU A 394 6.25 -21.03 11.09
C LEU A 394 5.81 -19.63 10.63
N LYS A 395 5.36 -18.79 11.56
CA LYS A 395 4.91 -17.41 11.34
C LYS A 395 5.97 -16.42 11.87
N PRO A 396 6.20 -15.28 11.19
CA PRO A 396 7.05 -14.22 11.70
C PRO A 396 6.38 -13.43 12.85
N THR A 397 7.21 -12.90 13.74
CA THR A 397 6.87 -12.03 14.87
C THR A 397 7.26 -10.58 14.53
N ILE A 398 6.44 -9.60 14.89
CA ILE A 398 6.80 -8.18 14.84
C ILE A 398 7.23 -7.73 16.24
N ILE A 399 8.43 -7.17 16.35
CA ILE A 399 9.06 -6.78 17.63
C ILE A 399 9.59 -5.34 17.58
N ARG A 400 9.48 -4.62 18.70
CA ARG A 400 10.06 -3.28 18.89
C ARG A 400 11.25 -3.38 19.83
N PHE A 401 12.34 -2.67 19.52
CA PHE A 401 13.47 -2.59 20.44
C PHE A 401 13.13 -1.70 21.64
N CYS A 402 13.31 -2.23 22.85
CA CYS A 402 13.26 -1.50 24.11
C CYS A 402 14.67 -1.49 24.72
N LYS A 403 14.89 -0.72 25.79
CA LYS A 403 16.22 -0.38 26.34
C LYS A 403 17.22 -1.56 26.41
N ASP A 404 16.76 -2.72 26.86
CA ASP A 404 17.55 -3.94 27.09
C ASP A 404 16.84 -5.24 26.65
N TYR A 405 15.66 -5.16 26.05
CA TYR A 405 14.85 -6.30 25.56
C TYR A 405 14.04 -5.91 24.32
N PHE A 406 13.34 -6.87 23.70
CA PHE A 406 12.43 -6.59 22.59
C PHE A 406 10.97 -6.83 23.00
N SER A 407 10.11 -5.81 22.88
CA SER A 407 8.68 -5.95 23.11
C SER A 407 8.01 -6.58 21.90
N VAL A 408 7.14 -7.57 22.11
CA VAL A 408 6.33 -8.16 21.04
C VAL A 408 5.13 -7.26 20.75
N ILE A 409 5.04 -6.84 19.48
CA ILE A 409 3.98 -6.03 18.90
C ILE A 409 2.93 -6.91 18.20
N MET A 410 3.38 -7.99 17.56
CA MET A 410 2.51 -9.07 17.05
C MET A 410 3.26 -10.40 17.13
N ILE A 411 2.77 -11.35 17.92
CA ILE A 411 3.45 -12.61 18.23
C ILE A 411 3.65 -13.51 17.00
N ALA A 412 2.65 -13.57 16.12
CA ALA A 412 2.64 -14.48 14.97
C ALA A 412 1.74 -13.94 13.83
N ALA A 413 2.33 -13.15 12.92
CA ALA A 413 1.67 -12.58 11.75
C ALA A 413 1.41 -13.63 10.64
N SER A 414 0.33 -13.47 9.88
CA SER A 414 -0.01 -14.34 8.73
C SER A 414 -0.04 -13.58 7.39
N PRO A 415 1.11 -13.12 6.85
CA PRO A 415 1.16 -12.63 5.48
C PRO A 415 0.83 -13.75 4.48
N LYS A 416 0.49 -13.39 3.22
CA LYS A 416 0.19 -14.33 2.13
C LYS A 416 1.45 -15.12 1.72
N TRP A 417 1.74 -16.19 2.45
CA TRP A 417 3.06 -16.82 2.51
C TRP A 417 3.09 -18.29 2.02
N PRO A 418 4.14 -18.74 1.31
CA PRO A 418 4.27 -20.13 0.87
C PRO A 418 4.46 -21.09 2.05
N LYS A 419 3.56 -22.06 2.21
CA LYS A 419 3.63 -23.07 3.28
C LYS A 419 4.90 -23.94 3.16
N GLY A 420 5.72 -23.97 4.21
CA GLY A 420 6.72 -25.01 4.43
C GLY A 420 8.20 -24.64 4.18
N ILE A 421 8.71 -23.55 4.77
CA ILE A 421 10.16 -23.25 4.75
C ILE A 421 10.70 -23.10 6.17
N GLY A 422 11.48 -24.08 6.63
CA GLY A 422 12.17 -24.03 7.93
C GLY A 422 13.52 -24.75 7.99
N SER A 423 13.83 -25.63 7.02
CA SER A 423 14.98 -26.55 7.08
C SER A 423 16.31 -26.01 6.52
N LYS A 424 16.37 -24.73 6.11
CA LYS A 424 17.56 -24.12 5.49
C LYS A 424 18.01 -22.78 6.08
N MET A 425 17.37 -22.29 7.14
CA MET A 425 17.75 -21.01 7.75
C MET A 425 18.80 -21.21 8.85
N THR A 426 19.79 -20.32 8.87
CA THR A 426 20.70 -20.15 10.00
C THR A 426 20.10 -19.15 10.99
N PHE A 427 20.10 -19.49 12.27
CA PHE A 427 19.61 -18.64 13.36
C PHE A 427 20.80 -18.18 14.24
N PRO A 428 21.51 -17.10 13.87
CA PRO A 428 22.84 -16.78 14.39
C PRO A 428 22.84 -16.07 15.75
N ARG A 429 21.70 -15.53 16.19
CA ARG A 429 21.59 -14.70 17.40
C ARG A 429 20.43 -15.18 18.27
N GLU A 430 20.63 -15.05 19.58
CA GLU A 430 19.61 -15.27 20.60
C GLU A 430 19.07 -13.91 21.07
N PHE A 431 17.76 -13.81 21.26
CA PHE A 431 17.06 -12.61 21.68
C PHE A 431 16.15 -12.90 22.87
N LEU A 432 15.96 -11.87 23.70
CA LEU A 432 14.98 -11.84 24.78
C LEU A 432 13.77 -11.06 24.31
N LEU A 433 12.65 -11.74 24.09
CA LEU A 433 11.38 -11.12 23.73
C LEU A 433 10.45 -11.10 24.94
N VAL A 434 9.66 -10.05 25.09
CA VAL A 434 8.62 -9.93 26.11
C VAL A 434 7.28 -9.75 25.41
N TRP A 435 6.40 -10.74 25.51
CA TRP A 435 5.01 -10.64 25.08
C TRP A 435 4.12 -10.36 26.29
N ASP A 436 3.93 -9.07 26.57
CA ASP A 436 2.97 -8.58 27.55
C ASP A 436 1.59 -8.43 26.91
N LEU A 437 0.55 -8.99 27.55
CA LEU A 437 -0.85 -8.79 27.17
C LEU A 437 -1.53 -7.69 28.01
N GLY A 438 -0.91 -7.20 29.08
CA GLY A 438 -1.46 -6.13 29.91
C GLY A 438 -1.27 -4.74 29.30
N GLU A 439 -2.12 -3.79 29.70
CA GLU A 439 -1.81 -2.36 29.55
C GLU A 439 -0.87 -1.93 30.67
N SER A 440 0.39 -1.67 30.35
CA SER A 440 1.36 -1.08 31.27
C SER A 440 1.49 0.45 31.09
N GLU A 441 0.40 1.17 30.81
CA GLU A 441 0.32 2.64 30.99
C GLU A 441 0.21 3.01 32.49
N LYS A 442 1.03 2.36 33.32
CA LYS A 442 1.45 2.87 34.63
C LYS A 442 2.92 3.23 34.52
N ASN A 443 3.22 4.50 34.75
CA ASN A 443 4.57 5.07 34.66
C ASN A 443 5.62 4.15 35.30
N PRO A 444 6.75 3.84 34.61
CA PRO A 444 7.91 3.21 35.23
C PRO A 444 8.69 4.22 36.09
N GLY A 445 7.97 4.93 36.96
CA GLY A 445 8.43 5.94 37.89
C GLY A 445 7.89 5.65 39.30
N HIS A 446 8.75 5.07 40.14
CA HIS A 446 8.59 4.94 41.59
C HIS A 446 7.30 4.32 42.16
N VAL A 447 7.19 2.98 42.12
CA VAL A 447 6.82 2.22 43.33
C VAL A 447 7.69 0.96 43.46
N TYR A 448 8.78 1.07 44.24
CA TYR A 448 9.43 -0.06 44.95
C TYR A 448 10.18 0.49 46.17
N SER A 449 9.44 1.15 47.07
CA SER A 449 9.94 1.55 48.39
C SER A 449 9.63 0.47 49.43
N THR A 450 10.65 -0.32 49.76
CA THR A 450 10.84 -0.97 51.08
C THR A 450 9.62 -1.61 51.76
N THR A 451 9.51 -2.93 51.61
CA THR A 451 9.17 -3.82 52.74
C THR A 451 10.25 -4.90 52.83
N GLU A 452 10.78 -5.14 54.03
CA GLU A 452 11.87 -6.08 54.28
C GLU A 452 11.31 -7.50 54.50
N GLU A 453 11.52 -8.43 53.55
CA GLU A 453 11.63 -9.87 53.85
C GLU A 453 12.11 -10.73 52.66
N ALA A 454 11.96 -10.27 51.41
CA ALA A 454 12.31 -11.04 50.20
C ALA A 454 13.82 -11.26 49.95
N SER A 455 14.71 -10.63 50.73
CA SER A 455 16.17 -10.59 50.50
C SER A 455 16.94 -11.88 50.81
N LYS A 456 16.34 -13.08 50.63
CA LYS A 456 16.97 -14.38 50.94
C LYS A 456 16.88 -15.47 49.87
N THR A 457 16.26 -15.22 48.72
CA THR A 457 16.04 -16.25 47.69
C THR A 457 16.54 -15.87 46.28
N TYR A 458 17.42 -14.87 46.16
CA TYR A 458 17.96 -14.43 44.86
C TYR A 458 19.48 -14.58 44.67
N GLU A 459 20.24 -14.99 45.71
CA GLU A 459 21.68 -15.25 45.59
C GLU A 459 22.04 -16.70 45.20
N SER A 460 21.10 -17.65 45.27
CA SER A 460 21.41 -19.09 45.14
C SER A 460 21.51 -19.62 43.70
N GLN A 461 21.23 -18.81 42.67
CA GLN A 461 21.24 -19.25 41.26
C GLN A 461 22.17 -18.45 40.33
N LYS A 462 23.10 -17.65 40.86
CA LYS A 462 24.15 -16.98 40.05
C LYS A 462 25.46 -17.79 39.90
N THR A 463 25.43 -19.09 40.21
CA THR A 463 26.64 -19.95 40.25
C THR A 463 26.41 -21.34 39.65
N LYS A 464 26.07 -21.38 38.34
CA LYS A 464 26.30 -22.54 37.44
C LYS A 464 25.91 -22.22 35.99
N ILE A 465 26.91 -21.85 35.19
CA ILE A 465 27.26 -22.40 33.86
C ILE A 465 28.41 -21.51 33.36
N ASP A 466 29.62 -21.86 33.80
CA ASP A 466 30.88 -21.56 33.13
C ASP A 466 31.65 -22.88 33.12
N LEU A 467 31.88 -23.41 31.92
CA LEU A 467 32.67 -24.62 31.68
C LEU A 467 33.10 -24.63 30.20
N PHE A 468 34.37 -24.95 29.95
CA PHE A 468 35.02 -25.06 28.64
C PHE A 468 35.42 -23.76 27.90
N THR A 469 36.24 -22.94 28.56
CA THR A 469 37.36 -22.21 27.91
C THR A 469 38.67 -22.33 28.71
N GLY A 470 39.22 -23.55 28.78
CA GLY A 470 40.67 -23.74 28.96
C GLY A 470 41.34 -23.81 27.58
N GLU A 471 42.61 -23.48 27.35
CA GLU A 471 43.74 -23.06 28.20
C GLU A 471 44.76 -22.35 27.24
N SER A 472 45.77 -21.56 27.60
CA SER A 472 46.37 -21.15 28.89
C SER A 472 47.18 -19.84 28.74
N TYR A 473 47.30 -19.07 29.83
CA TYR A 473 48.38 -18.06 30.08
C TYR A 473 49.77 -18.77 30.23
N PRO A 474 50.97 -18.12 30.40
CA PRO A 474 51.25 -16.79 30.99
C PRO A 474 52.40 -16.00 30.27
N PRO A 475 53.23 -15.11 30.90
CA PRO A 475 52.92 -13.69 30.93
C PRO A 475 54.10 -12.70 30.70
N ASN A 476 53.79 -11.40 30.84
CA ASN A 476 54.65 -10.31 31.34
C ASN A 476 55.71 -9.62 30.46
N SER A 477 55.91 -8.35 30.86
CA SER A 477 57.07 -7.47 30.69
C SER A 477 57.09 -6.52 29.49
N SER A 478 57.89 -5.46 29.66
CA SER A 478 57.69 -4.13 29.09
C SER A 478 58.81 -3.72 28.14
N SER A 479 58.49 -2.75 27.29
CA SER A 479 59.39 -1.70 26.76
C SER A 479 60.38 -2.04 25.62
N LEU A 480 60.77 -0.95 24.93
CA LEU A 480 61.97 -0.74 24.11
C LEU A 480 62.07 -1.39 22.71
N SER A 481 61.70 -0.56 21.73
CA SER A 481 62.56 -0.06 20.63
C SER A 481 63.23 -0.97 19.59
N SER A 482 63.10 -0.51 18.34
CA SER A 482 64.13 -0.45 17.27
C SER A 482 64.70 -1.73 16.63
N GLU A 483 64.36 -1.86 15.35
CA GLU A 483 65.28 -1.99 14.20
C GLU A 483 65.87 -3.35 13.76
N GLU A 484 65.83 -3.50 12.41
CA GLU A 484 66.61 -4.37 11.51
C GLU A 484 66.59 -5.92 11.67
N GLY A 485 66.84 -6.63 10.56
CA GLY A 485 66.93 -8.11 10.59
C GLY A 485 66.57 -8.91 9.32
N ASN A 486 66.24 -8.29 8.18
CA ASN A 486 66.02 -9.03 6.92
C ASN A 486 67.36 -9.32 6.22
N PRO A 487 67.68 -10.59 5.91
CA PRO A 487 68.17 -10.83 4.54
C PRO A 487 67.72 -12.13 3.84
N TRP A 488 66.83 -11.94 2.84
CA TRP A 488 67.02 -12.31 1.42
C TRP A 488 67.07 -13.79 0.91
N LYS A 489 66.42 -13.97 -0.28
CA LYS A 489 66.61 -15.00 -1.35
C LYS A 489 66.04 -16.41 -1.12
N THR A 490 65.47 -17.11 -2.11
CA THR A 490 65.21 -16.82 -3.56
C THR A 490 63.92 -17.57 -3.97
N CYS A 491 62.88 -16.96 -4.55
CA CYS A 491 62.73 -16.49 -5.94
C CYS A 491 63.09 -17.51 -7.05
N LYS A 492 62.08 -18.15 -7.68
CA LYS A 492 61.72 -17.94 -9.12
C LYS A 492 60.48 -18.72 -9.63
N SER A 493 59.44 -17.96 -9.99
CA SER A 493 58.66 -17.96 -11.27
C SER A 493 58.38 -19.24 -12.11
N SER A 494 57.21 -19.20 -12.79
CA SER A 494 56.78 -19.92 -14.03
C SER A 494 56.15 -21.32 -13.88
N SER A 495 55.18 -21.76 -14.71
CA SER A 495 54.22 -21.05 -15.58
C SER A 495 53.09 -21.97 -16.15
N MET A 496 51.94 -21.36 -16.49
CA MET A 496 50.99 -21.72 -17.58
C MET A 496 50.17 -23.03 -17.63
N ARG A 497 48.91 -22.86 -18.13
CA ARG A 497 48.05 -23.79 -18.94
C ARG A 497 47.24 -24.94 -18.31
N SER A 498 45.95 -24.66 -18.02
CA SER A 498 44.75 -25.37 -18.58
C SER A 498 43.47 -24.64 -18.07
N ARG A 499 42.70 -23.86 -18.84
CA ARG A 499 41.83 -24.09 -20.02
C ARG A 499 40.50 -24.82 -19.72
N GLN A 500 39.39 -24.12 -20.02
CA GLN A 500 37.97 -24.52 -20.21
C GLN A 500 36.97 -24.63 -19.02
N ARG A 501 35.92 -23.78 -19.15
CA ARG A 501 34.48 -23.93 -18.77
C ARG A 501 34.13 -24.02 -17.27
N SER A 502 32.98 -23.51 -16.81
CA SER A 502 31.82 -22.87 -17.50
C SER A 502 31.29 -21.64 -16.76
N GLN A 503 30.59 -20.75 -17.48
CA GLN A 503 29.94 -19.54 -16.94
C GLN A 503 28.59 -19.85 -16.27
N SER A 504 28.22 -19.04 -15.27
CA SER A 504 26.83 -18.68 -14.97
C SER A 504 26.83 -17.34 -14.22
N LEU A 505 26.36 -16.27 -14.86
CA LEU A 505 26.38 -14.90 -14.30
C LEU A 505 25.24 -14.65 -13.31
N SER A 506 25.48 -13.69 -12.41
CA SER A 506 24.71 -13.43 -11.19
C SER A 506 23.95 -12.10 -11.21
N SER A 507 22.72 -12.05 -10.67
CA SER A 507 22.09 -10.91 -9.97
C SER A 507 20.69 -11.32 -9.45
N THR A 508 20.13 -10.97 -8.27
CA THR A 508 19.94 -9.67 -7.57
C THR A 508 19.24 -8.60 -8.45
N GLY A 509 18.42 -7.66 -7.97
CA GLY A 509 17.56 -7.59 -6.78
C GLY A 509 17.36 -6.15 -6.24
N GLY A 510 16.13 -5.60 -6.13
CA GLY A 510 15.65 -4.33 -5.48
C GLY A 510 16.43 -3.00 -5.66
N GLU A 511 16.25 -1.90 -4.90
CA GLU A 511 15.50 -1.48 -3.65
C GLU A 511 13.95 -1.48 -3.83
N LEU A 512 12.99 -0.96 -3.03
CA LEU A 512 12.87 -0.22 -1.74
C LEU A 512 12.85 1.36 -1.76
N LEU A 513 11.65 1.96 -1.53
CA LEU A 513 11.32 3.32 -0.99
C LEU A 513 12.05 3.68 0.36
N ILE A 514 11.90 4.82 1.10
CA ILE A 514 10.68 5.57 1.51
C ILE A 514 10.92 6.92 2.30
N LEU A 515 9.87 7.80 2.32
CA LEU A 515 9.42 8.82 3.34
C LEU A 515 10.21 10.13 3.71
N ASN A 516 9.41 11.21 3.94
CA ASN A 516 9.40 12.28 5.01
C ASN A 516 10.57 13.30 5.14
N HIS A 517 10.55 14.45 5.86
CA HIS A 517 9.57 15.48 6.39
C HIS A 517 10.42 16.81 6.66
N ILE A 518 9.94 18.03 6.98
CA ILE A 518 9.49 18.61 8.31
C ILE A 518 9.30 20.18 8.21
N GLU A 519 8.18 20.70 8.76
CA GLU A 519 7.81 21.99 9.49
C GLU A 519 8.63 23.33 9.48
N TRP A 520 7.97 24.52 9.68
CA TRP A 520 7.94 25.34 10.96
C TRP A 520 6.97 26.59 11.01
N GLU A 521 7.00 27.43 12.08
CA GLU A 521 5.93 28.38 12.58
C GLU A 521 6.17 29.93 12.46
N GLY A 522 5.21 30.84 12.87
CA GLY A 522 5.57 32.27 13.13
C GLY A 522 4.65 33.51 13.52
N ASN A 523 3.48 33.42 14.20
CA ASN A 523 2.93 34.41 15.22
C ASN A 523 2.55 35.95 15.01
N SER A 524 1.72 36.49 15.95
CA SER A 524 1.40 37.93 16.35
C SER A 524 0.34 38.76 15.54
N GLU A 525 -0.45 39.75 16.07
CA GLU A 525 -0.66 40.35 17.43
C GLU A 525 -1.99 41.17 17.61
N MET A 526 -2.47 41.36 18.87
CA MET A 526 -3.50 42.33 19.41
C MET A 526 -4.94 42.36 18.84
N GLY A 527 -6.03 42.77 19.54
CA GLY A 527 -6.27 43.19 20.95
C GLY A 527 -7.36 44.30 21.06
N SER A 528 -8.12 44.56 22.15
CA SER A 528 -8.45 43.80 23.38
C SER A 528 -9.39 44.61 24.33
N SER A 529 -10.64 44.19 24.60
CA SER A 529 -11.52 44.76 25.68
C SER A 529 -12.76 43.87 26.01
N SER A 530 -13.45 43.97 27.16
CA SER A 530 -13.04 43.99 28.58
C SER A 530 -14.28 44.17 29.50
N GLU A 531 -14.59 43.21 30.39
CA GLU A 531 -15.22 43.44 31.72
C GLU A 531 -15.23 42.12 32.53
N ALA A 532 -15.09 42.21 33.86
CA ALA A 532 -14.85 41.07 34.78
C ALA A 532 -15.47 41.30 36.18
N GLU A 533 -15.08 40.45 37.15
CA GLU A 533 -15.56 40.33 38.55
C GLU A 533 -16.89 39.54 38.71
N GLU A 534 -17.10 38.60 39.67
CA GLU A 534 -16.24 37.75 40.53
C GLU A 534 -17.16 36.65 41.17
N ASN A 535 -16.79 35.47 41.71
CA ASN A 535 -15.52 34.73 41.88
C ASN A 535 -15.81 33.22 42.21
N SER A 536 -14.76 32.48 42.60
CA SER A 536 -14.72 31.27 43.48
C SER A 536 -15.22 29.89 42.99
N ASP A 537 -14.22 29.01 42.86
CA ASP A 537 -14.11 27.70 43.53
C ASP A 537 -14.53 26.37 42.86
N ILE A 538 -13.46 25.67 42.41
CA ILE A 538 -13.10 24.26 42.72
C ILE A 538 -13.13 23.21 41.59
N ASP A 539 -11.98 22.51 41.54
CA ASP A 539 -11.54 21.27 40.86
C ASP A 539 -11.34 21.23 39.32
N GLU A 540 -10.14 20.77 38.97
CA GLU A 540 -9.49 20.89 37.66
C GLU A 540 -9.81 19.74 36.70
N TYR A 541 -9.93 20.07 35.41
CA TYR A 541 -9.86 19.09 34.31
C TYR A 541 -8.40 18.77 33.97
N PRO A 542 -8.07 17.50 33.70
CA PRO A 542 -7.01 17.13 32.78
C PRO A 542 -7.59 16.42 31.54
N GLU A 543 -7.99 17.18 30.53
CA GLU A 543 -8.20 16.68 29.16
C GLU A 543 -7.03 17.09 28.25
N ALA A 544 -6.92 16.46 27.07
CA ALA A 544 -5.83 16.59 26.08
C ALA A 544 -4.47 15.95 26.49
N GLY A 545 -4.44 14.62 26.58
CA GLY A 545 -3.20 13.84 26.56
C GLY A 545 -2.69 13.64 25.13
N GLU A 546 -1.80 14.52 24.65
CA GLU A 546 -1.23 14.46 23.30
C GLU A 546 0.04 13.57 23.18
N TYR A 547 0.45 13.40 21.92
CA TYR A 547 1.51 12.55 21.40
C TYR A 547 2.85 12.63 22.15
N SER A 548 3.33 11.48 22.65
CA SER A 548 4.76 11.27 22.95
C SER A 548 5.51 10.94 21.65
N ASN A 549 5.79 11.98 20.85
CA ASN A 549 6.64 11.91 19.66
C ASN A 549 8.12 12.17 20.03
N LEU A 550 8.99 12.35 19.03
CA LEU A 550 10.45 12.26 19.23
C LEU A 550 11.11 13.36 20.07
N ASP A 551 10.42 14.45 20.39
CA ASP A 551 10.98 15.61 21.12
C ASP A 551 11.39 15.29 22.55
N ASP A 552 10.74 14.32 23.19
CA ASP A 552 11.15 13.80 24.51
C ASP A 552 12.56 13.19 24.47
N CYS A 553 13.01 12.69 23.29
CA CYS A 553 14.40 12.29 23.07
C CYS A 553 15.35 13.45 22.75
N LEU A 554 14.86 14.59 22.27
CA LEU A 554 15.68 15.81 22.08
C LEU A 554 15.93 16.51 23.41
N GLU A 555 14.91 16.64 24.28
CA GLU A 555 15.05 17.20 25.62
C GLU A 555 15.81 16.28 26.59
N THR A 556 15.50 14.98 26.63
CA THR A 556 16.21 14.06 27.56
C THR A 556 17.59 13.63 27.04
N GLY A 557 17.78 13.56 25.72
CA GLY A 557 19.07 13.26 25.08
C GLY A 557 20.13 14.34 25.32
N SER A 558 19.70 15.61 25.40
CA SER A 558 20.51 16.80 25.74
C SER A 558 21.38 16.64 26.99
N LYS A 559 20.98 15.77 27.95
CA LYS A 559 21.68 15.56 29.22
C LYS A 559 22.56 14.30 29.25
N LYS A 560 22.80 13.61 28.12
CA LYS A 560 23.56 12.34 28.11
C LYS A 560 24.51 12.06 26.95
N PHE A 561 24.63 12.96 25.96
CA PHE A 561 25.73 12.98 25.00
C PHE A 561 26.17 14.43 24.78
N ASP A 562 27.48 14.69 24.82
CA ASP A 562 28.03 16.03 24.60
C ASP A 562 27.74 16.52 23.16
N GLY A 563 27.32 17.79 23.09
CA GLY A 563 26.49 18.28 21.99
C GLY A 563 27.16 18.41 20.63
N VAL A 564 26.33 18.31 19.58
CA VAL A 564 26.58 18.62 18.15
C VAL A 564 27.64 17.75 17.46
N ILE A 565 28.83 17.57 18.03
CA ILE A 565 29.93 16.75 17.48
C ILE A 565 29.50 15.28 17.39
N GLY A 566 28.81 14.74 18.42
CA GLY A 566 28.27 13.38 18.39
C GLY A 566 27.25 13.15 17.27
N LEU A 567 26.36 14.12 17.03
CA LEU A 567 25.34 14.05 15.97
C LEU A 567 25.98 14.12 14.57
N HIS A 568 26.96 15.01 14.38
CA HIS A 568 27.73 15.14 13.14
C HIS A 568 28.47 13.84 12.80
N ASN A 569 29.18 13.24 13.77
CA ASN A 569 29.87 11.97 13.58
C ASN A 569 28.91 10.80 13.32
N PHE A 570 27.71 10.81 13.92
CA PHE A 570 26.68 9.82 13.65
C PHE A 570 26.08 9.98 12.23
N ALA A 571 25.92 11.21 11.75
CA ALA A 571 25.52 11.48 10.37
C ALA A 571 26.58 10.99 9.36
N LEU A 572 27.86 11.21 9.63
CA LEU A 572 28.95 10.64 8.81
C LEU A 572 28.93 9.11 8.80
N PHE A 573 28.71 8.46 9.95
CA PHE A 573 28.53 7.00 10.02
C PHE A 573 27.34 6.51 9.18
N LEU A 574 26.23 7.27 9.14
CA LEU A 574 25.07 6.95 8.30
C LEU A 574 25.37 7.15 6.81
N LYS A 575 26.15 8.18 6.44
CA LYS A 575 26.63 8.40 5.07
C LYS A 575 27.51 7.24 4.59
N ASP A 576 28.51 6.86 5.39
CA ASP A 576 29.40 5.72 5.11
C ASP A 576 28.63 4.38 5.04
N SER A 577 27.53 4.27 5.80
CA SER A 577 26.58 3.16 5.75
C SER A 577 25.57 3.23 4.58
N LYS A 578 25.69 4.24 3.71
CA LYS A 578 24.81 4.53 2.55
C LYS A 578 23.35 4.84 2.89
N ILE A 579 23.08 5.31 4.11
CA ILE A 579 21.76 5.73 4.58
C ILE A 579 21.64 7.25 4.38
N TYR A 580 21.86 7.69 3.13
CA TYR A 580 22.20 9.07 2.79
C TYR A 580 21.16 10.09 3.26
N LYS A 581 19.86 9.88 2.98
CA LYS A 581 18.80 10.79 3.41
C LYS A 581 18.77 11.05 4.93
N ARG A 582 19.09 10.05 5.75
CA ARG A 582 19.13 10.22 7.22
C ARG A 582 20.44 10.85 7.71
N ALA A 583 21.52 10.73 6.95
CA ALA A 583 22.73 11.52 7.16
C ALA A 583 22.51 13.00 6.82
N GLU A 584 21.80 13.27 5.71
CA GLU A 584 21.37 14.58 5.25
C GLU A 584 20.47 15.29 6.27
N GLU A 585 19.38 14.65 6.73
CA GLU A 585 18.51 15.15 7.83
C GLU A 585 19.33 15.61 9.07
N LEU A 586 20.30 14.80 9.50
CA LEU A 586 21.13 15.09 10.67
C LEU A 586 22.21 16.15 10.40
N LEU A 587 22.81 16.18 9.20
CA LEU A 587 23.76 17.22 8.80
C LEU A 587 23.06 18.58 8.70
N LEU A 588 21.85 18.63 8.13
CA LEU A 588 21.01 19.84 8.10
C LEU A 588 20.68 20.33 9.53
N HIS A 589 20.32 19.43 10.45
CA HIS A 589 20.11 19.80 11.85
C HIS A 589 21.39 20.34 12.52
N VAL A 590 22.54 19.70 12.28
CA VAL A 590 23.86 20.17 12.76
C VAL A 590 24.20 21.55 12.20
N ILE A 591 23.97 21.80 10.90
CA ILE A 591 24.19 23.09 10.26
C ILE A 591 23.27 24.16 10.88
N ARG A 592 21.97 23.88 11.04
CA ARG A 592 21.00 24.79 11.69
C ARG A 592 21.47 25.18 13.10
N LYS A 593 21.90 24.20 13.92
CA LYS A 593 22.41 24.47 15.28
C LYS A 593 23.77 25.17 15.31
N ARG A 594 24.75 24.80 14.46
CA ARG A 594 26.05 25.51 14.37
C ARG A 594 25.88 26.94 13.89
N LYS A 595 25.02 27.19 12.88
CA LYS A 595 24.63 28.55 12.45
C LYS A 595 24.06 29.40 13.59
N GLN A 596 23.14 28.85 14.40
CA GLN A 596 22.56 29.55 15.55
C GLN A 596 23.58 29.84 16.67
N LEU A 597 24.54 28.94 16.92
CA LEU A 597 25.47 29.02 18.06
C LEU A 597 26.81 29.70 17.74
N GLN A 598 27.26 29.66 16.48
CA GLN A 598 28.61 30.04 16.06
C GLN A 598 28.62 30.99 14.84
N GLY A 599 27.50 31.13 14.13
CA GLY A 599 27.39 31.91 12.89
C GLY A 599 27.70 31.09 11.61
N VAL A 600 27.39 31.69 10.46
CA VAL A 600 27.53 31.06 9.14
C VAL A 600 28.99 30.87 8.74
N GLU A 601 29.85 31.85 9.02
CA GLU A 601 31.27 31.85 8.61
C GLU A 601 32.19 31.08 9.57
N HIS A 602 31.64 30.45 10.62
CA HIS A 602 32.44 29.63 11.53
C HIS A 602 32.95 28.36 10.81
N PRO A 603 34.24 27.98 10.93
CA PRO A 603 34.81 26.85 10.20
C PRO A 603 34.03 25.54 10.40
N GLU A 604 33.53 25.25 11.60
CA GLU A 604 32.74 24.03 11.85
C GLU A 604 31.34 24.04 11.20
N THR A 605 30.76 25.22 10.97
CA THR A 605 29.53 25.37 10.19
C THR A 605 29.83 25.03 8.72
N LEU A 606 30.91 25.63 8.18
CA LEU A 606 31.35 25.42 6.80
C LEU A 606 31.77 23.97 6.52
N THR A 607 32.47 23.30 7.46
CA THR A 607 32.78 21.86 7.36
C THR A 607 31.51 21.02 7.25
N SER A 608 30.48 21.30 8.07
CA SER A 608 29.20 20.56 8.00
C SER A 608 28.51 20.70 6.65
N VAL A 609 28.60 21.88 6.02
CA VAL A 609 28.08 22.13 4.67
C VAL A 609 28.87 21.35 3.61
N ALA A 610 30.20 21.24 3.76
CA ALA A 610 31.03 20.42 2.88
C ALA A 610 30.75 18.91 3.01
N ASP A 611 30.48 18.40 4.22
CA ASP A 611 30.08 17.00 4.43
C ASP A 611 28.68 16.71 3.87
N LEU A 612 27.75 17.67 3.93
CA LEU A 612 26.46 17.60 3.25
C LEU A 612 26.64 17.56 1.72
N GLN A 613 27.56 18.36 1.17
CA GLN A 613 27.93 18.30 -0.25
C GLN A 613 28.56 16.94 -0.65
N SER A 614 29.33 16.31 0.25
CA SER A 614 29.79 14.92 0.06
C SER A 614 28.63 13.93 0.00
N CYS A 615 27.61 14.11 0.85
CA CYS A 615 26.42 13.26 0.88
C CYS A 615 25.69 13.30 -0.47
N TYR A 616 25.39 14.48 -1.02
CA TYR A 616 24.71 14.60 -2.33
C TYR A 616 25.54 14.05 -3.50
N ARG A 617 26.87 14.24 -3.48
CA ARG A 617 27.76 13.66 -4.50
C ARG A 617 27.72 12.13 -4.51
N GLU A 618 27.64 11.51 -3.34
CA GLU A 618 27.55 10.04 -3.21
C GLU A 618 26.16 9.48 -3.54
N GLN A 619 25.11 10.31 -3.47
CA GLN A 619 23.76 9.98 -3.96
C GLN A 619 23.61 10.09 -5.49
N GLY A 620 24.55 10.74 -6.18
CA GLY A 620 24.43 11.03 -7.63
C GLY A 620 23.53 12.23 -7.95
N LEU A 621 23.12 13.02 -6.95
CA LEU A 621 22.21 14.15 -7.10
C LEU A 621 22.92 15.46 -7.49
N LEU A 622 24.01 15.36 -8.24
CA LEU A 622 24.87 16.44 -8.73
C LEU A 622 25.50 15.99 -10.06
N GLU A 623 24.95 16.41 -11.19
CA GLU A 623 25.39 15.98 -12.53
C GLU A 623 26.23 17.05 -13.29
N GLY A 624 26.58 18.17 -12.67
CA GLY A 624 27.41 19.22 -13.28
C GLY A 624 28.70 19.57 -12.54
N THR A 625 29.78 19.84 -13.30
CA THR A 625 30.92 20.63 -12.80
C THR A 625 30.55 22.09 -12.56
N ASP A 626 29.57 22.59 -13.31
CA ASP A 626 29.33 24.02 -13.47
C ASP A 626 28.37 24.55 -12.39
N GLU A 627 27.41 23.73 -11.97
CA GLU A 627 26.63 23.89 -10.72
C GLU A 627 27.56 23.99 -9.51
N LEU A 628 28.55 23.09 -9.46
CA LEU A 628 29.56 23.01 -8.41
C LEU A 628 30.51 24.22 -8.46
N ALA A 629 30.82 24.74 -9.65
CA ALA A 629 31.58 25.98 -9.84
C ALA A 629 30.79 27.24 -9.43
N ALA A 630 29.50 27.32 -9.77
CA ALA A 630 28.62 28.43 -9.37
C ALA A 630 28.44 28.47 -7.84
N MET A 631 28.06 27.35 -7.24
CA MET A 631 27.93 27.20 -5.78
C MET A 631 29.24 27.53 -5.05
N LYS A 632 30.39 27.13 -5.61
CA LYS A 632 31.72 27.45 -5.07
C LYS A 632 32.05 28.94 -5.19
N ASN A 633 31.94 29.53 -6.38
CA ASN A 633 32.25 30.96 -6.60
C ASN A 633 31.39 31.89 -5.74
N LEU A 634 30.10 31.58 -5.57
CA LEU A 634 29.17 32.40 -4.79
C LEU A 634 29.46 32.36 -3.28
N LEU A 635 30.10 31.29 -2.79
CA LEU A 635 30.48 31.12 -1.38
C LEU A 635 31.91 31.60 -1.09
N GLU A 636 32.88 31.33 -1.96
CA GLU A 636 34.31 31.60 -1.73
C GLU A 636 34.74 33.05 -2.01
N THR A 637 34.15 33.75 -2.99
CA THR A 637 34.78 34.98 -3.53
C THR A 637 34.69 36.21 -2.63
N GLY A 638 33.56 36.45 -1.96
CA GLY A 638 33.40 37.55 -0.99
C GLY A 638 33.45 38.99 -1.54
N GLU A 639 33.65 39.21 -2.85
CA GLU A 639 33.88 40.53 -3.43
C GLU A 639 32.61 41.21 -4.01
N SER A 640 32.32 42.40 -3.48
CA SER A 640 31.64 43.53 -4.13
C SER A 640 30.47 43.28 -5.11
N ILE A 641 29.27 43.01 -4.55
CA ILE A 641 27.99 43.67 -4.87
C ILE A 641 27.36 43.48 -6.28
N ALA A 642 28.10 43.19 -7.36
CA ALA A 642 27.68 43.53 -8.72
C ALA A 642 27.63 42.38 -9.76
N GLN A 643 27.72 41.10 -9.33
CA GLN A 643 27.82 39.94 -10.24
C GLN A 643 27.04 38.70 -9.75
N VAL A 644 25.72 38.81 -9.62
CA VAL A 644 24.81 37.66 -9.68
C VAL A 644 23.91 37.89 -10.90
N SER A 645 23.93 36.99 -11.88
CA SER A 645 23.06 37.13 -13.04
C SER A 645 21.67 36.53 -12.78
N GLU A 646 20.69 36.97 -13.55
CA GLU A 646 19.35 36.38 -13.55
C GLU A 646 19.38 34.90 -13.97
N GLU A 647 20.23 34.54 -14.94
CA GLU A 647 20.41 33.14 -15.34
C GLU A 647 20.93 32.25 -14.20
N ASP A 648 21.81 32.76 -13.32
CA ASP A 648 22.29 31.99 -12.18
C ASP A 648 21.15 31.71 -11.19
N LEU A 649 20.27 32.69 -10.98
CA LEU A 649 19.11 32.57 -10.10
C LEU A 649 18.05 31.63 -10.66
N ILE A 650 17.81 31.66 -11.98
CA ILE A 650 16.91 30.71 -12.66
C ILE A 650 17.46 29.28 -12.53
N LYS A 651 18.76 29.08 -12.75
CA LYS A 651 19.42 27.78 -12.54
C LYS A 651 19.28 27.31 -11.10
N ILE A 652 19.51 28.18 -10.11
CA ILE A 652 19.35 27.84 -8.68
C ILE A 652 17.87 27.59 -8.33
N ALA A 653 16.93 28.28 -8.97
CA ALA A 653 15.50 28.11 -8.74
C ALA A 653 14.93 26.79 -9.29
N SER A 654 15.57 26.18 -10.30
CA SER A 654 15.22 24.83 -10.77
C SER A 654 15.92 23.71 -9.98
N LEU A 655 16.89 24.01 -9.11
CA LEU A 655 17.52 23.01 -8.25
C LEU A 655 16.58 22.54 -7.12
N SER A 656 16.79 21.30 -6.67
CA SER A 656 15.95 20.64 -5.66
C SER A 656 16.23 21.06 -4.20
N TYR A 657 16.93 22.18 -3.97
CA TYR A 657 17.51 22.54 -2.67
C TYR A 657 17.37 24.03 -2.32
N CYS A 658 16.24 24.41 -1.72
CA CYS A 658 15.93 25.78 -1.28
C CYS A 658 17.02 26.44 -0.43
N ILE A 659 17.77 25.66 0.37
CA ILE A 659 18.83 26.15 1.26
C ILE A 659 19.96 26.90 0.53
N VAL A 660 20.20 26.62 -0.76
CA VAL A 660 21.17 27.39 -1.57
C VAL A 660 20.66 28.81 -1.81
N MET A 661 19.38 28.95 -2.19
CA MET A 661 18.72 30.25 -2.33
C MET A 661 18.67 31.00 -0.99
N THR A 662 18.40 30.30 0.12
CA THR A 662 18.43 30.89 1.48
C THR A 662 19.80 31.49 1.81
N LEU A 663 20.88 30.73 1.64
CA LEU A 663 22.25 31.19 1.94
C LEU A 663 22.72 32.34 1.03
N LEU A 664 22.15 32.47 -0.17
CA LEU A 664 22.44 33.56 -1.09
C LEU A 664 21.71 34.84 -0.69
N LEU A 665 20.41 34.75 -0.39
CA LEU A 665 19.61 35.90 0.01
C LEU A 665 20.03 36.43 1.39
N GLU A 666 20.25 35.55 2.38
CA GLU A 666 20.77 35.92 3.71
C GLU A 666 22.13 36.65 3.66
N ARG A 667 22.94 36.43 2.62
CA ARG A 667 24.26 37.04 2.45
C ARG A 667 24.25 38.23 1.46
N ARG A 668 23.14 38.49 0.75
CA ARG A 668 23.05 39.46 -0.37
C ARG A 668 21.71 40.22 -0.45
N SER A 669 20.93 40.25 0.63
CA SER A 669 19.61 40.88 0.70
C SER A 669 19.59 42.29 0.08
N GLY A 670 18.56 42.57 -0.73
CA GLY A 670 18.40 43.83 -1.47
C GLY A 670 19.32 44.03 -2.70
N HIS A 671 20.26 43.11 -2.99
CA HIS A 671 21.19 43.22 -4.13
C HIS A 671 21.04 42.10 -5.17
N VAL A 672 20.02 41.25 -5.03
CA VAL A 672 19.74 40.12 -5.92
C VAL A 672 18.61 40.51 -6.89
N PRO A 673 18.77 40.33 -8.22
CA PRO A 673 17.71 40.57 -9.20
C PRO A 673 16.67 39.45 -9.16
N ILE A 674 15.78 39.48 -8.17
CA ILE A 674 14.59 38.63 -8.18
C ILE A 674 13.61 39.18 -9.22
N THR A 675 13.38 38.41 -10.28
CA THR A 675 12.48 38.73 -11.39
C THR A 675 11.31 37.75 -11.45
N GLU A 676 10.31 38.08 -12.26
CA GLU A 676 9.17 37.22 -12.55
C GLU A 676 9.61 35.81 -13.00
N GLU A 677 10.64 35.71 -13.84
CA GLU A 677 11.14 34.43 -14.37
C GLU A 677 11.77 33.54 -13.29
N VAL A 678 12.48 34.13 -12.31
CA VAL A 678 13.00 33.42 -11.13
C VAL A 678 11.84 32.87 -10.28
N VAL A 679 10.78 33.65 -10.10
CA VAL A 679 9.60 33.26 -9.31
C VAL A 679 8.73 32.23 -10.05
N ARG A 680 8.57 32.34 -11.37
CA ARG A 680 7.92 31.35 -12.24
C ARG A 680 8.67 30.02 -12.23
N THR A 681 10.00 30.06 -12.24
CA THR A 681 10.86 28.86 -12.12
C THR A 681 10.72 28.22 -10.74
N ALA A 682 10.64 29.02 -9.67
CA ALA A 682 10.35 28.53 -8.32
C ALA A 682 8.93 27.90 -8.23
N ALA A 683 7.93 28.48 -8.89
CA ALA A 683 6.56 27.95 -8.94
C ALA A 683 6.49 26.56 -9.59
N ALA A 684 7.27 26.34 -10.64
CA ALA A 684 7.39 25.04 -11.32
C ALA A 684 8.22 23.99 -10.55
N ASN A 685 8.86 24.34 -9.42
CA ASN A 685 9.76 23.45 -8.69
C ASN A 685 8.97 22.42 -7.84
N GLU A 686 8.93 21.17 -8.29
CA GLU A 686 8.24 20.06 -7.61
C GLU A 686 8.83 19.69 -6.23
N ASN A 687 10.08 20.07 -5.93
CA ASN A 687 10.78 19.58 -4.74
C ASN A 687 10.76 20.57 -3.57
N CYS A 688 10.96 21.86 -3.83
CA CYS A 688 10.99 22.90 -2.78
C CYS A 688 10.48 24.27 -3.26
N GLY A 689 9.51 24.29 -4.19
CA GLY A 689 8.97 25.51 -4.78
C GLY A 689 8.22 26.41 -3.79
N LEU A 690 7.57 25.82 -2.78
CA LEU A 690 6.84 26.57 -1.75
C LEU A 690 7.81 27.40 -0.90
N GLU A 691 8.78 26.75 -0.26
CA GLU A 691 9.76 27.40 0.62
C GLU A 691 10.63 28.39 -0.15
N MET A 692 10.79 28.18 -1.46
CA MET A 692 11.48 29.12 -2.35
C MET A 692 10.61 30.34 -2.68
N ILE A 693 9.32 30.19 -2.96
CA ILE A 693 8.41 31.32 -3.20
C ILE A 693 8.19 32.14 -1.92
N GLU A 694 7.99 31.49 -0.77
CA GLU A 694 7.91 32.16 0.54
C GLU A 694 9.14 33.04 0.79
N LEU A 695 10.32 32.51 0.52
CA LEU A 695 11.61 33.19 0.68
C LEU A 695 11.78 34.36 -0.31
N LEU A 696 11.45 34.17 -1.59
CA LEU A 696 11.59 35.21 -2.62
C LEU A 696 10.62 36.38 -2.38
N LEU A 697 9.37 36.10 -2.04
CA LEU A 697 8.36 37.13 -1.76
C LEU A 697 8.52 37.80 -0.39
N LYS A 698 9.26 37.17 0.53
CA LYS A 698 9.67 37.78 1.81
C LYS A 698 10.81 38.79 1.68
N GLU A 699 11.70 38.61 0.70
CA GLU A 699 12.79 39.56 0.41
C GLU A 699 12.33 40.74 -0.46
N ARG A 700 11.26 40.58 -1.26
CA ARG A 700 10.75 41.59 -2.20
C ARG A 700 9.22 41.54 -2.34
N GLU A 701 8.53 42.40 -1.57
CA GLU A 701 7.07 42.57 -1.64
C GLU A 701 6.57 43.28 -2.92
N ASP A 702 7.47 43.83 -3.74
CA ASP A 702 7.17 44.55 -4.99
C ASP A 702 7.13 43.66 -6.24
N ILE A 703 7.25 42.33 -6.07
CA ILE A 703 7.14 41.36 -7.16
C ILE A 703 5.68 41.24 -7.62
N LEU A 704 5.44 41.52 -8.90
CA LEU A 704 4.16 41.25 -9.55
C LEU A 704 4.03 39.74 -9.81
N ILE A 705 3.01 39.13 -9.21
CA ILE A 705 2.59 37.76 -9.56
C ILE A 705 1.71 37.85 -10.80
N THR A 706 2.12 37.18 -11.87
CA THR A 706 1.43 37.18 -13.17
C THR A 706 0.68 35.87 -13.40
N GLU A 707 -0.13 35.86 -14.46
CA GLU A 707 -0.82 34.66 -14.96
C GLU A 707 0.16 33.49 -15.22
N GLU A 708 1.36 33.77 -15.74
CA GLU A 708 2.38 32.73 -15.99
C GLU A 708 2.96 32.13 -14.70
N VAL A 709 3.08 32.92 -13.62
CA VAL A 709 3.46 32.41 -12.29
C VAL A 709 2.34 31.53 -11.71
N LEU A 710 1.08 31.96 -11.83
CA LEU A 710 -0.07 31.17 -11.39
C LEU A 710 -0.24 29.88 -12.20
N LYS A 711 0.01 29.92 -13.51
CA LYS A 711 0.00 28.76 -14.42
C LYS A 711 1.10 27.76 -14.09
N ALA A 712 2.32 28.24 -13.82
CA ALA A 712 3.43 27.40 -13.36
C ALA A 712 3.16 26.76 -11.99
N ALA A 713 2.50 27.46 -11.06
CA ALA A 713 2.05 26.88 -9.80
C ALA A 713 0.91 25.86 -9.99
N ALA A 714 -0.08 26.17 -10.84
CA ALA A 714 -1.22 25.32 -11.13
C ALA A 714 -0.83 23.97 -11.76
N GLY A 715 0.20 23.96 -12.62
CA GLY A 715 0.76 22.76 -13.23
C GLY A 715 1.78 21.98 -12.35
N ASN A 716 2.12 22.45 -11.14
CA ASN A 716 3.10 21.78 -10.29
C ASN A 716 2.48 20.54 -9.62
N GLY A 717 2.96 19.35 -9.98
CA GLY A 717 2.38 18.06 -9.56
C GLY A 717 2.53 17.68 -8.09
N ARG A 718 3.33 18.41 -7.30
CA ARG A 718 3.64 18.06 -5.90
C ARG A 718 3.38 19.16 -4.89
N ASN A 719 3.71 20.40 -5.22
CA ASN A 719 3.56 21.55 -4.33
C ASN A 719 2.50 22.55 -4.80
N GLY A 720 1.89 22.34 -5.98
CA GLY A 720 1.01 23.31 -6.64
C GLY A 720 -0.14 23.82 -5.78
N TYR A 721 -0.80 22.94 -5.01
CA TYR A 721 -1.88 23.36 -4.10
C TYR A 721 -1.41 24.40 -3.07
N ALA A 722 -0.32 24.09 -2.35
CA ALA A 722 0.19 24.97 -1.29
C ALA A 722 0.76 26.29 -1.86
N ILE A 723 1.36 26.24 -3.06
CA ILE A 723 1.82 27.44 -3.76
C ILE A 723 0.62 28.31 -4.20
N ILE A 724 -0.44 27.72 -4.76
CA ILE A 724 -1.67 28.45 -5.14
C ILE A 724 -2.36 29.03 -3.90
N GLU A 725 -2.43 28.30 -2.80
CA GLU A 725 -3.01 28.74 -1.52
C GLU A 725 -2.23 29.93 -0.93
N PHE A 726 -0.89 29.85 -0.89
CA PHE A 726 -0.03 30.95 -0.43
C PHE A 726 -0.11 32.18 -1.34
N LEU A 727 -0.08 32.01 -2.67
CA LEU A 727 -0.24 33.12 -3.62
C LEU A 727 -1.63 33.76 -3.53
N PHE A 728 -2.67 32.97 -3.25
CA PHE A 728 -4.01 33.48 -2.95
C PHE A 728 -4.05 34.31 -1.66
N GLU A 729 -3.43 33.86 -0.57
CA GLU A 729 -3.35 34.64 0.67
C GLU A 729 -2.59 35.97 0.49
N LYS A 730 -1.56 36.00 -0.38
CA LYS A 730 -0.80 37.22 -0.69
C LYS A 730 -1.54 38.21 -1.59
N LEU A 731 -2.25 37.72 -2.61
CA LEU A 731 -2.91 38.57 -3.62
C LEU A 731 -4.34 38.95 -3.26
N GLY A 732 -5.07 38.08 -2.56
CA GLY A 732 -6.49 38.24 -2.25
C GLY A 732 -7.31 38.64 -3.47
N ASN A 733 -7.92 39.83 -3.43
CA ASN A 733 -8.75 40.37 -4.51
C ASN A 733 -7.99 40.68 -5.83
N GLN A 734 -6.66 40.59 -5.86
CA GLN A 734 -5.85 40.74 -7.08
C GLN A 734 -5.57 39.41 -7.78
N PHE A 735 -5.88 38.28 -7.15
CA PHE A 735 -5.70 36.95 -7.75
C PHE A 735 -6.72 36.76 -8.87
N LEU A 736 -6.24 36.74 -10.12
CA LEU A 736 -7.08 36.55 -11.30
C LEU A 736 -7.08 35.08 -11.71
N ILE A 737 -8.26 34.46 -11.74
CA ILE A 737 -8.46 33.17 -12.42
C ILE A 737 -8.72 33.44 -13.90
N THR A 738 -7.96 32.76 -14.75
CA THR A 738 -8.12 32.74 -16.19
C THR A 738 -8.33 31.30 -16.69
N GLU A 739 -8.73 31.17 -17.95
CA GLU A 739 -8.86 29.88 -18.63
C GLU A 739 -7.54 29.09 -18.61
N GLU A 740 -6.40 29.75 -18.84
CA GLU A 740 -5.07 29.11 -18.86
C GLU A 740 -4.64 28.56 -17.49
N VAL A 741 -4.95 29.26 -16.40
CA VAL A 741 -4.66 28.77 -15.03
C VAL A 741 -5.55 27.57 -14.68
N LEU A 742 -6.82 27.60 -15.09
CA LEU A 742 -7.73 26.45 -14.93
C LEU A 742 -7.31 25.27 -15.82
N LYS A 743 -6.88 25.52 -17.06
CA LYS A 743 -6.39 24.49 -17.98
C LYS A 743 -5.13 23.81 -17.46
N ALA A 744 -4.19 24.57 -16.90
CA ALA A 744 -2.99 24.04 -16.25
C ALA A 744 -3.29 23.22 -14.98
N ALA A 745 -4.29 23.63 -14.19
CA ALA A 745 -4.75 22.83 -13.03
C ALA A 745 -5.52 21.56 -13.46
N ALA A 746 -6.27 21.63 -14.55
CA ALA A 746 -7.04 20.52 -15.11
C ALA A 746 -6.13 19.44 -15.73
N GLY A 747 -5.05 19.84 -16.43
CA GLY A 747 -4.03 18.96 -16.97
C GLY A 747 -2.93 18.54 -15.97
N ASN A 748 -3.06 18.87 -14.68
CA ASN A 748 -2.07 18.49 -13.67
C ASN A 748 -2.26 17.02 -13.24
N GLU A 749 -1.39 16.14 -13.74
CA GLU A 749 -1.34 14.69 -13.45
C GLU A 749 -1.02 14.36 -11.98
N GLY A 750 -0.51 15.32 -11.22
CA GLY A 750 -0.11 15.16 -9.83
C GLY A 750 -1.28 15.02 -8.86
N LEU A 751 -0.97 14.75 -7.59
CA LEU A 751 -1.97 14.48 -6.54
C LEU A 751 -2.85 15.69 -6.18
N PHE A 752 -2.62 16.85 -6.81
CA PHE A 752 -3.15 18.14 -6.39
C PHE A 752 -3.95 18.88 -7.47
N GLY A 753 -3.98 18.43 -8.73
CA GLY A 753 -4.76 19.10 -9.80
C GLY A 753 -6.22 19.30 -9.43
N TYR A 754 -6.88 18.23 -8.96
CA TYR A 754 -8.25 18.29 -8.44
C TYR A 754 -8.40 19.25 -7.25
N ALA A 755 -7.45 19.26 -6.30
CA ALA A 755 -7.50 20.13 -5.13
C ALA A 755 -7.36 21.61 -5.52
N ILE A 756 -6.50 21.92 -6.51
CA ILE A 756 -6.33 23.27 -7.08
C ILE A 756 -7.63 23.70 -7.78
N ILE A 757 -8.18 22.87 -8.68
CA ILE A 757 -9.47 23.14 -9.34
C ILE A 757 -10.56 23.41 -8.29
N ARG A 758 -10.70 22.55 -7.27
CA ARG A 758 -11.74 22.71 -6.25
C ARG A 758 -11.58 24.01 -5.46
N PHE A 759 -10.35 24.34 -5.01
CA PHE A 759 -10.03 25.58 -4.31
C PHE A 759 -10.38 26.83 -5.14
N LEU A 760 -9.96 26.85 -6.41
CA LEU A 760 -10.21 27.97 -7.33
C LEU A 760 -11.72 28.19 -7.56
N PHE A 761 -12.50 27.12 -7.78
CA PHE A 761 -13.95 27.24 -7.95
C PHE A 761 -14.72 27.51 -6.64
N GLU A 762 -14.27 27.00 -5.50
CA GLU A 762 -14.88 27.28 -4.18
C GLU A 762 -14.74 28.75 -3.77
N ARG A 763 -13.61 29.39 -4.10
CA ARG A 763 -13.32 30.78 -3.67
C ARG A 763 -13.88 31.85 -4.59
N PHE A 764 -13.99 31.59 -5.90
CA PHE A 764 -14.33 32.64 -6.89
C PHE A 764 -15.65 32.42 -7.65
N GLY A 765 -16.13 31.18 -7.79
CA GLY A 765 -17.52 30.87 -8.21
C GLY A 765 -17.98 31.32 -9.61
N ASN A 766 -17.10 31.84 -10.47
CA ASN A 766 -17.47 32.33 -11.82
C ASN A 766 -17.94 31.18 -12.73
N GLN A 767 -19.16 31.31 -13.26
CA GLN A 767 -19.80 30.26 -14.09
C GLN A 767 -19.36 30.30 -15.56
N ASP A 768 -18.89 31.45 -16.04
CA ASP A 768 -18.64 31.73 -17.47
C ASP A 768 -17.24 31.31 -17.97
N LEU A 769 -16.45 30.60 -17.14
CA LEU A 769 -15.04 30.28 -17.41
C LEU A 769 -14.76 28.83 -17.82
N ILE A 770 -15.77 27.95 -17.88
CA ILE A 770 -15.57 26.55 -18.28
C ILE A 770 -15.77 26.42 -19.80
N THR A 771 -14.68 26.07 -20.48
CA THR A 771 -14.60 25.89 -21.93
C THR A 771 -14.34 24.44 -22.30
N GLU A 772 -14.52 24.13 -23.59
CA GLU A 772 -14.12 22.83 -24.17
C GLU A 772 -12.63 22.54 -23.94
N GLU A 773 -11.76 23.55 -23.97
CA GLU A 773 -10.31 23.43 -23.76
C GLU A 773 -9.92 22.99 -22.33
N ILE A 774 -10.67 23.41 -21.30
CA ILE A 774 -10.45 22.96 -19.92
C ILE A 774 -10.95 21.51 -19.75
N LEU A 775 -12.10 21.18 -20.33
CA LEU A 775 -12.65 19.82 -20.29
C LEU A 775 -11.77 18.84 -21.07
N LYS A 776 -11.19 19.27 -22.20
CA LYS A 776 -10.21 18.51 -22.97
C LYS A 776 -8.91 18.31 -22.19
N ALA A 777 -8.36 19.34 -21.56
CA ALA A 777 -7.17 19.19 -20.70
C ALA A 777 -7.41 18.25 -19.49
N ALA A 778 -8.61 18.24 -18.92
CA ALA A 778 -8.99 17.27 -17.88
C ALA A 778 -9.19 15.84 -18.44
N ALA A 779 -9.54 15.70 -19.72
CA ALA A 779 -9.64 14.43 -20.42
C ALA A 779 -8.28 13.87 -20.87
N GLU A 780 -7.32 14.74 -21.16
CA GLU A 780 -5.92 14.42 -21.52
C GLU A 780 -5.05 14.12 -20.29
N ASN A 781 -5.48 14.49 -19.08
CA ASN A 781 -4.77 14.26 -17.82
C ASN A 781 -4.64 12.76 -17.48
N GLU A 782 -3.47 12.15 -17.69
CA GLU A 782 -3.23 10.71 -17.41
C GLU A 782 -3.14 10.34 -15.92
N GLY A 783 -3.23 11.33 -15.03
CA GLY A 783 -3.18 11.18 -13.58
C GLY A 783 -4.41 10.50 -12.96
N LEU A 784 -4.37 10.36 -11.64
CA LEU A 784 -5.36 9.61 -10.86
C LEU A 784 -6.72 10.33 -10.68
N TYR A 785 -6.88 11.55 -11.19
CA TYR A 785 -7.98 12.46 -10.83
C TYR A 785 -8.67 13.16 -12.02
N GLY A 786 -8.37 12.80 -13.28
CA GLY A 786 -8.98 13.43 -14.45
C GLY A 786 -10.52 13.27 -14.50
N ASP A 787 -11.03 12.11 -14.07
CA ASP A 787 -12.46 11.83 -13.93
C ASP A 787 -13.10 12.60 -12.76
N ASP A 788 -12.45 12.69 -11.60
CA ASP A 788 -12.91 13.55 -10.49
C ASP A 788 -12.97 15.04 -10.89
N ILE A 789 -12.02 15.52 -11.69
CA ILE A 789 -12.01 16.89 -12.22
C ILE A 789 -13.18 17.11 -13.18
N ILE A 790 -13.36 16.23 -14.18
CA ILE A 790 -14.48 16.32 -15.13
C ILE A 790 -15.83 16.21 -14.41
N GLN A 791 -15.98 15.29 -13.46
CA GLN A 791 -17.20 15.16 -12.66
C GLN A 791 -17.51 16.45 -11.90
N PHE A 792 -16.54 17.04 -11.20
CA PHE A 792 -16.73 18.29 -10.45
C PHE A 792 -17.13 19.48 -11.36
N LEU A 793 -16.49 19.63 -12.52
CA LEU A 793 -16.81 20.69 -13.48
C LEU A 793 -18.23 20.54 -14.04
N PHE A 794 -18.64 19.32 -14.43
CA PHE A 794 -19.98 19.05 -14.96
C PHE A 794 -21.08 19.10 -13.90
N GLU A 795 -20.87 18.58 -12.69
CA GLU A 795 -21.88 18.58 -11.62
C GLU A 795 -22.28 20.00 -11.20
N ARG A 796 -21.32 20.93 -11.21
CA ARG A 796 -21.51 22.28 -10.68
C ARG A 796 -21.92 23.31 -11.74
N PHE A 797 -21.61 23.08 -13.02
CA PHE A 797 -21.81 24.08 -14.09
C PHE A 797 -22.21 23.52 -15.48
N GLY A 798 -22.32 22.19 -15.67
CA GLY A 798 -22.40 21.58 -16.99
C GLY A 798 -23.70 21.76 -17.78
N ASN A 799 -23.65 22.44 -18.92
CA ASN A 799 -24.61 22.32 -20.02
C ASN A 799 -24.28 21.10 -20.90
N GLN A 800 -25.29 20.54 -21.60
CA GLN A 800 -25.09 19.41 -22.51
C GLN A 800 -24.27 19.79 -23.76
N ASP A 801 -24.32 21.06 -24.16
CA ASP A 801 -23.75 21.57 -25.43
C ASP A 801 -22.21 21.60 -25.46
N LEU A 802 -21.54 21.36 -24.32
CA LEU A 802 -20.07 21.32 -24.21
C LEU A 802 -19.47 19.91 -24.40
N ILE A 803 -20.29 18.89 -24.68
CA ILE A 803 -19.80 17.51 -24.84
C ILE A 803 -19.56 17.23 -26.33
N THR A 804 -18.30 17.30 -26.75
CA THR A 804 -17.88 17.12 -28.14
C THR A 804 -17.21 15.76 -28.37
N GLU A 805 -17.09 15.39 -29.65
CA GLU A 805 -16.31 14.21 -30.07
C GLU A 805 -14.84 14.32 -29.64
N GLU A 806 -14.28 15.53 -29.63
CA GLU A 806 -12.89 15.81 -29.22
C GLU A 806 -12.62 15.46 -27.74
N ILE A 807 -13.54 15.77 -26.82
CA ILE A 807 -13.40 15.41 -25.39
C ILE A 807 -13.50 13.89 -25.20
N LEU A 808 -14.44 13.24 -25.91
CA LEU A 808 -14.59 11.78 -25.85
C LEU A 808 -13.42 11.03 -26.50
N LYS A 809 -12.80 11.62 -27.53
CA LYS A 809 -11.59 11.10 -28.17
C LYS A 809 -10.38 11.27 -27.26
N ALA A 810 -10.17 12.45 -26.67
CA ALA A 810 -9.12 12.67 -25.69
C ALA A 810 -9.19 11.67 -24.51
N ALA A 811 -10.39 11.46 -23.96
CA ALA A 811 -10.62 10.48 -22.90
C ALA A 811 -10.44 9.00 -23.34
N ALA A 812 -10.42 8.73 -24.64
CA ALA A 812 -10.11 7.42 -25.22
C ALA A 812 -8.63 7.26 -25.61
N GLU A 813 -7.89 8.36 -25.83
CA GLU A 813 -6.46 8.38 -26.15
C GLU A 813 -5.58 8.38 -24.89
N ASN A 814 -6.02 9.01 -23.79
CA ASN A 814 -5.39 9.04 -22.46
C ASN A 814 -4.93 7.64 -21.96
N GLU A 815 -3.64 7.39 -21.75
CA GLU A 815 -3.15 6.05 -21.36
C GLU A 815 -3.32 5.71 -19.86
N GLY A 816 -3.80 6.67 -19.07
CA GLY A 816 -3.99 6.57 -17.62
C GLY A 816 -5.14 5.66 -17.18
N SER A 817 -5.67 5.93 -15.98
CA SER A 817 -6.82 5.21 -15.41
C SER A 817 -8.15 5.96 -15.52
N CYS A 818 -8.10 7.29 -15.60
CA CYS A 818 -9.24 8.20 -15.55
C CYS A 818 -10.09 8.20 -16.84
N GLY A 819 -9.52 7.98 -18.03
CA GLY A 819 -10.23 8.03 -19.32
C GLY A 819 -11.49 7.15 -19.37
N TYR A 820 -11.43 5.98 -18.72
CA TYR A 820 -12.58 5.11 -18.54
C TYR A 820 -13.66 5.72 -17.62
N GLY A 821 -13.25 6.33 -16.50
CA GLY A 821 -14.14 7.03 -15.58
C GLY A 821 -14.85 8.22 -16.25
N ILE A 822 -14.09 9.00 -17.03
CA ILE A 822 -14.58 10.14 -17.82
C ILE A 822 -15.67 9.69 -18.80
N ILE A 823 -15.38 8.72 -19.68
CA ILE A 823 -16.33 8.21 -20.65
C ILE A 823 -17.55 7.61 -19.93
N LYS A 824 -17.34 6.79 -18.89
CA LYS A 824 -18.44 6.23 -18.10
C LYS A 824 -19.36 7.30 -17.53
N PHE A 825 -18.80 8.33 -16.87
CA PHE A 825 -19.56 9.43 -16.28
C PHE A 825 -20.37 10.18 -17.34
N LEU A 826 -19.75 10.56 -18.46
CA LEU A 826 -20.44 11.26 -19.56
C LEU A 826 -21.59 10.42 -20.14
N PHE A 827 -21.41 9.11 -20.32
CA PHE A 827 -22.47 8.23 -20.80
C PHE A 827 -23.57 7.93 -19.78
N GLU A 828 -23.25 7.78 -18.49
CA GLU A 828 -24.25 7.60 -17.44
C GLU A 828 -25.06 8.88 -17.18
N ARG A 829 -24.45 10.07 -17.37
CA ARG A 829 -25.08 11.37 -17.12
C ARG A 829 -25.89 11.92 -18.30
N PHE A 830 -25.41 11.75 -19.53
CA PHE A 830 -25.96 12.42 -20.71
C PHE A 830 -26.56 11.46 -21.76
N GLY A 831 -26.09 10.21 -21.85
CA GLY A 831 -26.72 9.16 -22.66
C GLY A 831 -26.63 9.32 -24.19
N ASN A 832 -25.84 10.27 -24.69
CA ASN A 832 -25.74 10.63 -26.12
C ASN A 832 -25.06 9.52 -26.97
N GLN A 833 -25.82 8.51 -27.39
CA GLN A 833 -25.34 7.44 -28.28
C GLN A 833 -24.74 7.97 -29.59
N ASP A 834 -25.32 9.04 -30.14
CA ASP A 834 -24.94 9.65 -31.42
C ASP A 834 -23.52 10.27 -31.41
N LEU A 835 -22.87 10.37 -30.24
CA LEU A 835 -21.49 10.85 -30.10
C LEU A 835 -20.43 9.73 -30.10
N ILE A 836 -20.79 8.44 -30.10
CA ILE A 836 -19.79 7.37 -30.32
C ILE A 836 -19.58 7.18 -31.81
N THR A 837 -18.44 7.68 -32.29
CA THR A 837 -17.97 7.51 -33.67
C THR A 837 -16.98 6.35 -33.80
N GLU A 838 -16.66 5.99 -35.04
CA GLU A 838 -15.60 5.04 -35.36
C GLU A 838 -14.24 5.51 -34.82
N GLU A 839 -13.99 6.82 -34.81
CA GLU A 839 -12.74 7.43 -34.31
C GLU A 839 -12.55 7.25 -32.80
N ILE A 840 -13.60 7.34 -31.98
CA ILE A 840 -13.50 7.08 -30.52
C ILE A 840 -13.27 5.59 -30.24
N LEU A 841 -13.93 4.70 -30.98
CA LEU A 841 -13.69 3.25 -30.88
C LEU A 841 -12.30 2.85 -31.35
N LYS A 842 -11.75 3.57 -32.35
CA LYS A 842 -10.39 3.42 -32.83
C LYS A 842 -9.37 3.94 -31.81
N ALA A 843 -9.55 5.14 -31.27
CA ALA A 843 -8.70 5.69 -30.20
C ALA A 843 -8.58 4.74 -29.00
N ALA A 844 -9.70 4.25 -28.48
CA ALA A 844 -9.73 3.27 -27.38
C ALA A 844 -9.10 1.91 -27.75
N ALA A 845 -8.93 1.61 -29.05
CA ALA A 845 -8.25 0.42 -29.55
C ALA A 845 -6.74 0.63 -29.80
N GLU A 846 -6.29 1.86 -30.09
CA GLU A 846 -4.87 2.21 -30.26
C GLU A 846 -4.17 2.43 -28.89
N ASN A 847 -4.89 2.97 -27.90
CA ASN A 847 -4.47 3.21 -26.50
C ASN A 847 -3.66 2.07 -25.87
N GLU A 848 -2.36 2.27 -25.55
CA GLU A 848 -1.53 1.21 -24.94
C GLU A 848 -1.78 1.01 -23.43
N GLY A 849 -2.49 1.98 -22.84
CA GLY A 849 -2.79 2.12 -21.43
C GLY A 849 -3.79 1.13 -20.86
N SER A 850 -4.37 1.48 -19.70
CA SER A 850 -5.27 0.58 -18.96
C SER A 850 -6.76 0.81 -19.26
N CYS A 851 -7.13 2.01 -19.72
CA CYS A 851 -8.50 2.41 -19.91
C CYS A 851 -9.11 1.92 -21.23
N GLY A 852 -8.35 1.82 -22.33
CA GLY A 852 -8.87 1.52 -23.68
C GLY A 852 -9.68 0.21 -23.73
N TYR A 853 -9.16 -0.85 -23.11
CA TYR A 853 -9.88 -2.12 -22.96
C TYR A 853 -11.18 -1.98 -22.14
N ALA A 854 -11.15 -1.22 -21.04
CA ALA A 854 -12.34 -1.00 -20.20
C ALA A 854 -13.41 -0.15 -20.92
N ILE A 855 -12.99 0.85 -21.71
CA ILE A 855 -13.84 1.68 -22.57
C ILE A 855 -14.53 0.81 -23.61
N ILE A 856 -13.77 0.02 -24.38
CA ILE A 856 -14.33 -0.91 -25.38
C ILE A 856 -15.28 -1.92 -24.72
N GLN A 857 -14.90 -2.50 -23.57
CA GLN A 857 -15.77 -3.42 -22.83
C GLN A 857 -17.10 -2.76 -22.45
N PHE A 858 -17.06 -1.57 -21.86
CA PHE A 858 -18.25 -0.82 -21.43
C PHE A 858 -19.17 -0.43 -22.59
N LEU A 859 -18.61 0.09 -23.69
CA LEU A 859 -19.40 0.49 -24.86
C LEU A 859 -20.13 -0.72 -25.49
N PHE A 860 -19.44 -1.85 -25.66
CA PHE A 860 -20.04 -3.09 -26.18
C PHE A 860 -20.96 -3.81 -25.18
N GLU A 861 -20.81 -3.62 -23.87
CA GLU A 861 -21.78 -4.10 -22.87
C GLU A 861 -23.03 -3.22 -22.80
N ARG A 862 -22.89 -1.91 -22.97
CA ARG A 862 -23.99 -0.95 -22.86
C ARG A 862 -24.85 -0.89 -24.12
N PHE A 863 -24.23 -0.99 -25.29
CA PHE A 863 -24.89 -0.80 -26.60
C PHE A 863 -24.93 -2.08 -27.46
N GLY A 864 -24.21 -3.13 -27.05
CA GLY A 864 -24.19 -4.41 -27.75
C GLY A 864 -23.57 -4.32 -29.15
N ASN A 865 -24.01 -5.21 -30.05
CA ASN A 865 -23.51 -5.29 -31.42
C ASN A 865 -24.13 -4.22 -32.35
N GLN A 866 -24.39 -3.01 -31.83
CA GLN A 866 -24.86 -1.86 -32.63
C GLN A 866 -23.71 -1.16 -33.36
N PHE A 867 -22.51 -1.18 -32.79
CA PHE A 867 -21.29 -0.73 -33.47
C PHE A 867 -20.78 -1.81 -34.44
N LEU A 868 -20.55 -1.43 -35.69
CA LEU A 868 -19.88 -2.28 -36.66
C LEU A 868 -18.38 -2.28 -36.36
N ILE A 869 -17.80 -3.46 -36.11
CA ILE A 869 -16.33 -3.59 -36.00
C ILE A 869 -15.75 -3.48 -37.41
N THR A 870 -15.10 -2.35 -37.69
CA THR A 870 -14.50 -2.05 -38.99
C THR A 870 -13.07 -2.58 -39.11
N GLU A 871 -12.53 -2.53 -40.32
CA GLU A 871 -11.12 -2.86 -40.59
C GLU A 871 -10.17 -1.93 -39.82
N GLU A 872 -10.47 -0.63 -39.72
CA GLU A 872 -9.61 0.34 -39.02
C GLU A 872 -9.62 0.15 -37.50
N ILE A 873 -10.77 -0.08 -36.86
CA ILE A 873 -10.84 -0.40 -35.42
C ILE A 873 -10.05 -1.68 -35.10
N LEU A 874 -10.14 -2.71 -35.96
CA LEU A 874 -9.43 -3.97 -35.72
C LEU A 874 -7.92 -3.84 -35.99
N LYS A 875 -7.54 -3.09 -37.02
CA LYS A 875 -6.14 -2.76 -37.37
C LYS A 875 -5.47 -1.93 -36.27
N ALA A 876 -6.21 -1.02 -35.64
CA ALA A 876 -5.82 -0.30 -34.43
C ALA A 876 -5.53 -1.25 -33.26
N ALA A 877 -6.51 -2.08 -32.87
CA ALA A 877 -6.36 -3.08 -31.80
C ALA A 877 -5.19 -4.06 -32.04
N VAL A 878 -4.91 -4.38 -33.31
CA VAL A 878 -3.80 -5.24 -33.76
C VAL A 878 -2.44 -4.53 -33.76
N GLY A 879 -2.42 -3.20 -33.99
CA GLY A 879 -1.23 -2.37 -33.89
C GLY A 879 -0.77 -2.13 -32.45
N ASN A 880 -1.72 -1.96 -31.53
CA ASN A 880 -1.53 -1.71 -30.10
C ASN A 880 -0.49 -2.66 -29.46
N GLU A 881 0.61 -2.11 -28.93
CA GLU A 881 1.65 -2.90 -28.24
C GLU A 881 1.49 -2.92 -26.71
N GLY A 882 0.44 -2.28 -26.20
CA GLY A 882 0.15 -2.08 -24.79
C GLY A 882 -0.11 -3.35 -23.99
N LEU A 883 -0.42 -3.16 -22.70
CA LEU A 883 -0.63 -4.30 -21.81
C LEU A 883 -1.95 -5.05 -22.09
N TYR A 884 -2.91 -4.43 -22.78
CA TYR A 884 -4.24 -4.99 -23.02
C TYR A 884 -4.62 -5.14 -24.51
N GLY A 885 -3.78 -4.72 -25.47
CA GLY A 885 -4.10 -4.80 -26.91
C GLY A 885 -4.51 -6.20 -27.40
N TYR A 886 -3.84 -7.26 -26.93
CA TYR A 886 -4.25 -8.64 -27.25
C TYR A 886 -5.65 -9.01 -26.72
N ASP A 887 -5.99 -8.48 -25.55
CA ASP A 887 -7.25 -8.73 -24.86
C ASP A 887 -8.40 -7.93 -25.52
N ILE A 888 -8.11 -6.73 -26.04
CA ILE A 888 -8.99 -5.97 -26.95
C ILE A 888 -9.27 -6.77 -28.22
N ILE A 889 -8.24 -7.29 -28.89
CA ILE A 889 -8.40 -8.12 -30.11
C ILE A 889 -9.30 -9.33 -29.80
N GLN A 890 -9.04 -10.06 -28.70
CA GLN A 890 -9.85 -11.23 -28.34
C GLN A 890 -11.31 -10.84 -28.09
N PHE A 891 -11.57 -9.75 -27.36
CA PHE A 891 -12.92 -9.26 -27.06
C PHE A 891 -13.68 -8.87 -28.34
N LEU A 892 -13.06 -8.09 -29.23
CA LEU A 892 -13.67 -7.71 -30.53
C LEU A 892 -14.02 -8.96 -31.37
N PHE A 893 -13.12 -9.95 -31.42
CA PHE A 893 -13.35 -11.23 -32.09
C PHE A 893 -14.41 -12.13 -31.41
N GLU A 894 -14.73 -11.92 -30.14
CA GLU A 894 -15.79 -12.66 -29.44
C GLU A 894 -17.16 -12.00 -29.62
N ARG A 895 -17.22 -10.67 -29.79
CA ARG A 895 -18.48 -9.95 -30.07
C ARG A 895 -18.89 -9.95 -31.55
N SER A 896 -17.97 -10.16 -32.49
CA SER A 896 -18.20 -9.98 -33.93
C SER A 896 -18.99 -11.09 -34.65
N GLU A 897 -19.29 -12.22 -33.99
CA GLU A 897 -19.93 -13.41 -34.60
C GLU A 897 -19.30 -13.86 -35.95
N ASN A 898 -17.98 -13.66 -36.12
CA ASN A 898 -17.22 -13.92 -37.35
C ASN A 898 -17.70 -13.12 -38.59
N GLN A 899 -18.31 -11.95 -38.43
CA GLN A 899 -18.88 -11.18 -39.55
C GLN A 899 -17.87 -10.37 -40.38
N PHE A 900 -16.63 -10.18 -39.92
CA PHE A 900 -15.59 -9.42 -40.65
C PHE A 900 -14.55 -10.33 -41.33
N LEU A 901 -13.96 -9.84 -42.42
CA LEU A 901 -12.88 -10.51 -43.16
C LEU A 901 -11.51 -10.08 -42.63
N ILE A 902 -10.58 -11.02 -42.44
CA ILE A 902 -9.18 -10.67 -42.12
C ILE A 902 -8.47 -10.28 -43.42
N THR A 903 -8.09 -9.00 -43.52
CA THR A 903 -7.45 -8.40 -44.70
C THR A 903 -5.93 -8.46 -44.65
N GLU A 904 -5.30 -8.15 -45.78
CA GLU A 904 -3.85 -8.04 -45.87
C GLU A 904 -3.27 -6.93 -44.96
N GLU A 905 -3.97 -5.81 -44.76
CA GLU A 905 -3.49 -4.70 -43.92
C GLU A 905 -3.60 -5.01 -42.43
N ILE A 906 -4.64 -5.72 -41.98
CA ILE A 906 -4.71 -6.28 -40.62
C ILE A 906 -3.54 -7.24 -40.38
N LEU A 907 -3.20 -8.08 -41.35
CA LEU A 907 -2.05 -8.99 -41.25
C LEU A 907 -0.72 -8.24 -41.23
N LYS A 908 -0.55 -7.17 -42.02
CA LYS A 908 0.63 -6.28 -41.97
C LYS A 908 0.79 -5.58 -40.63
N ALA A 909 -0.30 -5.14 -39.99
CA ALA A 909 -0.25 -4.60 -38.63
C ALA A 909 0.19 -5.69 -37.62
N ALA A 910 -0.41 -6.88 -37.69
CA ALA A 910 -0.11 -8.00 -36.78
C ALA A 910 1.35 -8.47 -36.84
N VAL A 911 1.98 -8.43 -38.02
CA VAL A 911 3.39 -8.81 -38.17
C VAL A 911 4.36 -7.67 -37.89
N ARG A 912 3.91 -6.41 -37.77
CA ARG A 912 4.73 -5.25 -37.40
C ARG A 912 4.84 -5.04 -35.88
N ASN A 913 3.80 -5.40 -35.12
CA ASN A 913 3.75 -5.32 -33.66
C ASN A 913 4.96 -6.04 -33.01
N GLU A 914 5.90 -5.29 -32.42
CA GLU A 914 7.19 -5.74 -31.89
C GLU A 914 7.04 -6.55 -30.59
N ARG A 915 6.05 -6.22 -29.76
CA ARG A 915 5.84 -6.83 -28.43
C ARG A 915 4.97 -8.08 -28.42
N ARG A 916 3.93 -8.16 -29.26
CA ARG A 916 2.92 -9.24 -29.23
C ARG A 916 2.61 -9.87 -30.58
N GLY A 917 3.16 -9.37 -31.70
CA GLY A 917 2.81 -9.79 -33.06
C GLY A 917 2.72 -11.31 -33.30
N TYR A 918 3.66 -12.11 -32.78
CA TYR A 918 3.62 -13.57 -32.89
C TYR A 918 2.35 -14.22 -32.29
N LYS A 919 1.85 -13.71 -31.17
CA LYS A 919 0.59 -14.19 -30.59
C LYS A 919 -0.60 -13.76 -31.45
N ILE A 920 -0.58 -12.52 -31.93
CA ILE A 920 -1.67 -11.92 -32.70
C ILE A 920 -1.81 -12.64 -34.05
N ILE A 921 -0.74 -12.73 -34.85
CA ILE A 921 -0.77 -13.41 -36.16
C ILE A 921 -1.22 -14.87 -36.04
N ARG A 922 -0.83 -15.55 -34.95
CA ARG A 922 -1.28 -16.91 -34.66
C ARG A 922 -2.77 -16.97 -34.33
N PHE A 923 -3.29 -16.06 -33.49
CA PHE A 923 -4.71 -15.97 -33.15
C PHE A 923 -5.57 -15.66 -34.39
N LEU A 924 -5.16 -14.68 -35.20
CA LEU A 924 -5.81 -14.35 -36.48
C LEU A 924 -5.88 -15.56 -37.42
N PHE A 925 -4.78 -16.33 -37.52
CA PHE A 925 -4.74 -17.54 -38.34
C PHE A 925 -5.61 -18.68 -37.77
N GLU A 926 -5.67 -18.85 -36.44
CA GLU A 926 -6.54 -19.86 -35.80
C GLU A 926 -8.03 -19.52 -35.92
N ARG A 927 -8.39 -18.23 -36.06
CA ARG A 927 -9.77 -17.78 -36.30
C ARG A 927 -10.18 -17.72 -37.78
N SER A 928 -9.24 -17.73 -38.73
CA SER A 928 -9.53 -17.58 -40.17
C SER A 928 -9.79 -18.87 -40.94
N GLU A 929 -9.80 -20.03 -40.27
CA GLU A 929 -9.87 -21.36 -40.89
C GLU A 929 -8.85 -21.58 -42.04
N ASN A 930 -7.68 -20.94 -41.93
CA ASN A 930 -6.62 -20.93 -42.94
C ASN A 930 -6.99 -20.24 -44.28
N GLN A 931 -8.02 -19.40 -44.34
CA GLN A 931 -8.57 -18.87 -45.59
C GLN A 931 -7.75 -17.74 -46.25
N PHE A 932 -6.77 -17.13 -45.57
CA PHE A 932 -5.95 -16.04 -46.14
C PHE A 932 -4.61 -16.51 -46.72
N LEU A 933 -4.20 -15.89 -47.83
CA LEU A 933 -2.92 -16.14 -48.49
C LEU A 933 -1.81 -15.22 -47.92
N ILE A 934 -0.61 -15.75 -47.73
CA ILE A 934 0.56 -14.97 -47.30
C ILE A 934 1.19 -14.31 -48.54
N THR A 935 1.14 -12.97 -48.60
CA THR A 935 1.70 -12.17 -49.70
C THR A 935 3.17 -11.80 -49.48
N GLU A 936 3.85 -11.39 -50.55
CA GLU A 936 5.20 -10.82 -50.47
C GLU A 936 5.26 -9.58 -49.55
N GLU A 937 4.20 -8.76 -49.54
CA GLU A 937 4.17 -7.54 -48.73
C GLU A 937 3.89 -7.82 -47.24
N ILE A 938 3.13 -8.87 -46.89
CA ILE A 938 3.07 -9.38 -45.51
C ILE A 938 4.46 -9.87 -45.07
N LEU A 939 5.19 -10.59 -45.95
CA LEU A 939 6.54 -11.06 -45.64
C LEU A 939 7.54 -9.91 -45.46
N LYS A 940 7.50 -8.88 -46.31
CA LYS A 940 8.31 -7.66 -46.13
C LYS A 940 7.98 -6.94 -44.82
N ALA A 941 6.69 -6.81 -44.47
CA ALA A 941 6.27 -6.23 -43.19
C ALA A 941 6.76 -7.04 -41.98
N ALA A 942 6.73 -8.38 -42.05
CA ALA A 942 7.26 -9.27 -41.02
C ALA A 942 8.78 -9.24 -40.92
N VAL A 943 9.50 -9.12 -42.04
CA VAL A 943 10.97 -8.97 -42.09
C VAL A 943 11.40 -7.61 -41.52
N GLY A 944 10.56 -6.57 -41.64
CA GLY A 944 10.81 -5.25 -41.05
C GLY A 944 10.60 -5.15 -39.53
N ASN A 945 10.10 -6.20 -38.87
CA ASN A 945 9.91 -6.21 -37.42
C ASN A 945 11.27 -6.37 -36.71
N GLU A 946 11.68 -5.36 -35.92
CA GLU A 946 12.91 -5.42 -35.11
C GLU A 946 12.64 -5.86 -33.66
N GLY A 947 11.40 -6.23 -33.36
CA GLY A 947 10.95 -6.66 -32.05
C GLY A 947 11.50 -7.99 -31.58
N LEU A 948 11.05 -8.41 -30.40
CA LEU A 948 11.54 -9.63 -29.78
C LEU A 948 11.20 -10.88 -30.60
N PHE A 949 10.04 -10.89 -31.28
CA PHE A 949 9.46 -12.08 -31.92
C PHE A 949 9.46 -12.07 -33.46
N GLY A 950 10.15 -11.12 -34.12
CA GLY A 950 10.16 -11.03 -35.59
C GLY A 950 10.64 -12.30 -36.30
N TYR A 951 11.60 -13.01 -35.70
CA TYR A 951 12.07 -14.31 -36.20
C TYR A 951 10.97 -15.39 -36.13
N GLU A 952 10.28 -15.50 -34.99
CA GLU A 952 9.21 -16.47 -34.76
C GLU A 952 7.99 -16.20 -35.64
N ILE A 953 7.69 -14.92 -35.95
CA ILE A 953 6.68 -14.52 -36.94
C ILE A 953 7.05 -15.06 -38.32
N ILE A 954 8.29 -14.83 -38.79
CA ILE A 954 8.75 -15.35 -40.08
C ILE A 954 8.72 -16.89 -40.12
N GLN A 955 9.16 -17.58 -39.06
CA GLN A 955 9.09 -19.04 -38.99
C GLN A 955 7.63 -19.53 -39.09
N PHE A 956 6.69 -18.89 -38.39
CA PHE A 956 5.28 -19.23 -38.44
C PHE A 956 4.68 -19.07 -39.84
N LEU A 957 4.93 -17.93 -40.50
CA LEU A 957 4.47 -17.67 -41.88
C LEU A 957 5.07 -18.69 -42.87
N PHE A 958 6.34 -19.07 -42.68
CA PHE A 958 7.01 -20.08 -43.50
C PHE A 958 6.39 -21.47 -43.33
N GLU A 959 6.13 -21.90 -42.09
CA GLU A 959 5.56 -23.21 -41.80
C GLU A 959 4.08 -23.35 -42.21
N ARG A 960 3.34 -22.24 -42.33
CA ARG A 960 1.93 -22.22 -42.74
C ARG A 960 1.69 -22.00 -44.23
N SER A 961 2.70 -21.58 -44.99
CA SER A 961 2.63 -21.39 -46.46
C SER A 961 3.04 -22.64 -47.26
N GLU A 962 3.22 -23.80 -46.61
CA GLU A 962 3.66 -25.07 -47.22
C GLU A 962 4.92 -24.97 -48.11
N ASN A 963 5.77 -23.96 -47.87
CA ASN A 963 6.91 -23.58 -48.72
C ASN A 963 6.53 -23.19 -50.16
N GLN A 964 5.27 -22.81 -50.44
CA GLN A 964 4.79 -22.49 -51.80
C GLN A 964 5.13 -21.06 -52.27
N PHE A 965 5.60 -20.18 -51.38
CA PHE A 965 5.94 -18.80 -51.72
C PHE A 965 7.37 -18.67 -52.27
N LEU A 966 7.56 -17.73 -53.20
CA LEU A 966 8.86 -17.42 -53.79
C LEU A 966 9.57 -16.32 -52.98
N ILE A 967 10.83 -16.54 -52.61
CA ILE A 967 11.67 -15.44 -52.10
C ILE A 967 12.13 -14.58 -53.28
N THR A 968 11.70 -13.31 -53.28
CA THR A 968 12.16 -12.29 -54.22
C THR A 968 13.47 -11.66 -53.74
N GLU A 969 14.16 -10.96 -54.66
CA GLU A 969 15.35 -10.17 -54.31
C GLU A 969 15.01 -9.09 -53.27
N GLU A 970 13.84 -8.47 -53.36
CA GLU A 970 13.37 -7.43 -52.45
C GLU A 970 13.12 -7.94 -51.02
N ILE A 971 12.64 -9.18 -50.85
CA ILE A 971 12.59 -9.81 -49.52
C ILE A 971 14.02 -9.93 -48.94
N LEU A 972 15.00 -10.34 -49.75
CA LEU A 972 16.38 -10.50 -49.28
C LEU A 972 17.04 -9.16 -48.95
N LYS A 973 16.78 -8.10 -49.73
CA LYS A 973 17.20 -6.72 -49.42
C LYS A 973 16.65 -6.27 -48.06
N ALA A 974 15.36 -6.53 -47.79
CA ALA A 974 14.76 -6.25 -46.49
C ALA A 974 15.40 -7.08 -45.34
N VAL A 975 15.70 -8.37 -45.57
CA VAL A 975 16.32 -9.24 -44.57
C VAL A 975 17.71 -8.75 -44.17
N VAL A 976 18.55 -8.36 -45.13
CA VAL A 976 19.91 -7.87 -44.81
C VAL A 976 19.92 -6.42 -44.28
N GLY A 977 18.83 -5.66 -44.48
CA GLY A 977 18.66 -4.30 -43.96
C GLY A 977 18.08 -4.20 -42.54
N ASN A 978 17.52 -5.28 -41.98
CA ASN A 978 17.01 -5.31 -40.60
C ASN A 978 18.17 -5.21 -39.59
N LYS A 979 18.13 -4.22 -38.67
CA LYS A 979 19.24 -3.87 -37.77
C LYS A 979 19.38 -4.76 -36.54
N ARG A 980 18.43 -5.66 -36.23
CA ARG A 980 18.45 -6.50 -35.01
C ARG A 980 18.32 -8.01 -35.23
N ARG A 981 17.62 -8.44 -36.29
CA ARG A 981 17.20 -9.83 -36.53
C ARG A 981 17.63 -10.38 -37.90
N GLY A 982 18.13 -9.54 -38.80
CA GLY A 982 18.46 -9.89 -40.19
C GLY A 982 19.31 -11.17 -40.33
N TYR A 983 20.37 -11.32 -39.53
CA TYR A 983 21.22 -12.52 -39.52
C TYR A 983 20.44 -13.83 -39.26
N GLY A 984 19.60 -13.86 -38.23
CA GLY A 984 18.86 -15.07 -37.84
C GLY A 984 17.79 -15.44 -38.88
N ILE A 985 17.10 -14.43 -39.43
CA ILE A 985 16.15 -14.61 -40.51
C ILE A 985 16.86 -15.16 -41.76
N LEU A 986 18.00 -14.56 -42.15
CA LEU A 986 18.80 -15.00 -43.30
C LEU A 986 19.26 -16.45 -43.15
N GLN A 987 19.74 -16.85 -41.97
CA GLN A 987 20.15 -18.23 -41.70
C GLN A 987 18.98 -19.21 -41.92
N PHE A 988 17.81 -18.91 -41.35
CA PHE A 988 16.61 -19.76 -41.48
C PHE A 988 16.16 -19.94 -42.93
N LEU A 989 16.13 -18.86 -43.73
CA LEU A 989 15.72 -18.92 -45.14
C LEU A 989 16.71 -19.76 -45.97
N PHE A 990 18.02 -19.63 -45.73
CA PHE A 990 19.04 -20.49 -46.34
C PHE A 990 18.96 -21.95 -45.89
N GLU A 991 18.56 -22.25 -44.65
CA GLU A 991 18.39 -23.62 -44.16
C GLU A 991 17.16 -24.31 -44.75
N ARG A 992 16.08 -23.57 -45.03
CA ARG A 992 14.84 -24.13 -45.61
C ARG A 992 14.86 -24.23 -47.14
N LEU A 993 15.47 -23.27 -47.85
CA LEU A 993 15.42 -23.20 -49.32
C LEU A 993 16.78 -23.42 -50.00
N GLY A 994 17.89 -23.42 -49.25
CA GLY A 994 19.23 -23.56 -49.81
C GLY A 994 19.59 -22.41 -50.73
N ASN A 995 20.03 -22.72 -51.96
CA ASN A 995 20.55 -21.75 -52.93
C ASN A 995 19.52 -21.47 -54.06
N GLN A 996 18.23 -21.41 -53.75
CA GLN A 996 17.17 -21.19 -54.74
C GLN A 996 17.01 -19.73 -55.19
N PHE A 997 17.62 -18.79 -54.47
CA PHE A 997 17.58 -17.36 -54.76
C PHE A 997 18.99 -16.82 -55.12
N LEU A 998 19.02 -15.76 -55.94
CA LEU A 998 20.25 -15.10 -56.37
C LEU A 998 20.63 -13.99 -55.38
N ILE A 999 21.88 -13.96 -54.94
CA ILE A 999 22.45 -12.83 -54.19
C ILE A 999 23.14 -11.90 -55.19
N THR A 1000 22.69 -10.65 -55.23
CA THR A 1000 23.17 -9.60 -56.14
C THR A 1000 24.17 -8.66 -55.45
N GLU A 1001 24.83 -7.80 -56.25
CA GLU A 1001 25.72 -6.76 -55.73
C GLU A 1001 24.98 -5.78 -54.80
N GLU A 1002 23.70 -5.51 -55.08
CA GLU A 1002 22.87 -4.56 -54.34
C GLU A 1002 22.55 -5.06 -52.92
N ILE A 1003 22.15 -6.33 -52.77
CA ILE A 1003 21.96 -6.99 -51.47
C ILE A 1003 23.23 -6.84 -50.60
N LEU A 1004 24.41 -7.02 -51.19
CA LEU A 1004 25.68 -6.92 -50.46
C LEU A 1004 25.99 -5.49 -50.01
N LYS A 1005 25.62 -4.46 -50.80
CA LYS A 1005 25.79 -3.06 -50.39
C LYS A 1005 24.84 -2.67 -49.25
N ILE A 1006 23.59 -3.15 -49.28
CA ILE A 1006 22.64 -2.95 -48.18
C ILE A 1006 23.12 -3.67 -46.91
N ALA A 1007 23.64 -4.90 -47.03
CA ALA A 1007 24.17 -5.67 -45.92
C ALA A 1007 25.38 -5.00 -45.20
N VAL A 1008 26.21 -4.23 -45.91
CA VAL A 1008 27.33 -3.47 -45.31
C VAL A 1008 26.94 -2.04 -44.91
N GLY A 1009 25.89 -1.48 -45.51
CA GLY A 1009 25.29 -0.21 -45.06
C GLY A 1009 24.42 -0.32 -43.81
N ASN A 1010 24.28 -1.51 -43.22
CA ASN A 1010 23.45 -1.78 -42.06
C ASN A 1010 24.21 -1.50 -40.75
N GLU A 1011 23.90 -0.39 -40.09
CA GLU A 1011 24.46 0.04 -38.78
C GLU A 1011 23.95 -0.80 -37.58
N GLY A 1012 23.64 -2.08 -37.81
CA GLY A 1012 22.91 -2.95 -36.89
C GLY A 1012 23.78 -4.00 -36.18
N TYR A 1013 23.17 -4.72 -35.24
CA TYR A 1013 23.81 -5.84 -34.54
C TYR A 1013 23.93 -7.06 -35.47
N GLY A 1014 25.13 -7.31 -36.00
CA GLY A 1014 25.47 -8.54 -36.72
C GLY A 1014 25.60 -8.42 -38.24
N ASP A 1015 25.80 -7.20 -38.75
CA ASP A 1015 26.27 -6.89 -40.11
C ASP A 1015 27.47 -7.76 -40.54
N GLU A 1016 28.54 -7.84 -39.72
CA GLU A 1016 29.69 -8.70 -39.99
C GLU A 1016 29.30 -10.18 -40.13
N ASN A 1017 28.30 -10.63 -39.35
CA ASN A 1017 27.84 -12.01 -39.34
C ASN A 1017 26.98 -12.32 -40.58
N ILE A 1018 26.16 -11.37 -41.04
CA ILE A 1018 25.43 -11.45 -42.32
C ILE A 1018 26.44 -11.64 -43.47
N ILE A 1019 27.49 -10.81 -43.49
CA ILE A 1019 28.53 -10.85 -44.53
C ILE A 1019 29.34 -12.16 -44.47
N ILE A 1020 29.81 -12.57 -43.29
CA ILE A 1020 30.53 -13.85 -43.12
C ILE A 1020 29.67 -15.02 -43.63
N PHE A 1021 28.39 -15.07 -43.28
CA PHE A 1021 27.50 -16.17 -43.66
C PHE A 1021 27.24 -16.21 -45.17
N LEU A 1022 27.01 -15.07 -45.83
CA LEU A 1022 26.86 -14.99 -47.28
C LEU A 1022 28.14 -15.46 -48.01
N PHE A 1023 29.31 -15.00 -47.55
CA PHE A 1023 30.61 -15.40 -48.11
C PHE A 1023 30.87 -16.90 -47.91
N GLU A 1024 30.63 -17.47 -46.72
CA GLU A 1024 30.83 -18.91 -46.47
C GLU A 1024 29.84 -19.82 -47.21
N ARG A 1025 28.61 -19.37 -47.47
CA ARG A 1025 27.60 -20.16 -48.22
C ARG A 1025 27.79 -20.14 -49.74
N LEU A 1026 28.23 -19.03 -50.32
CA LEU A 1026 28.38 -18.87 -51.78
C LEU A 1026 29.78 -19.24 -52.30
N GLY A 1027 30.83 -18.98 -51.50
CA GLY A 1027 32.22 -19.35 -51.82
C GLY A 1027 32.68 -18.87 -53.20
N ASN A 1028 33.30 -19.76 -53.97
CA ASN A 1028 33.89 -19.45 -55.28
C ASN A 1028 32.89 -19.14 -56.42
N LYS A 1029 31.58 -18.99 -56.15
CA LYS A 1029 30.55 -18.65 -57.16
C LYS A 1029 30.09 -17.18 -57.07
N PHE A 1030 30.85 -16.34 -56.38
CA PHE A 1030 30.47 -14.98 -55.99
C PHE A 1030 30.49 -13.97 -57.17
N PRO A 1031 29.37 -13.30 -57.50
CA PRO A 1031 29.31 -12.30 -58.57
C PRO A 1031 29.52 -10.87 -58.01
N ILE A 1032 30.72 -10.56 -57.53
CA ILE A 1032 31.10 -9.18 -57.15
C ILE A 1032 32.20 -8.63 -58.05
N THR A 1033 32.20 -7.31 -58.21
CA THR A 1033 33.33 -6.59 -58.82
C THR A 1033 34.44 -6.35 -57.78
N GLU A 1034 35.66 -6.12 -58.26
CA GLU A 1034 36.79 -5.70 -57.41
C GLU A 1034 36.46 -4.40 -56.65
N ASN A 1035 35.73 -3.47 -57.28
CA ASN A 1035 35.29 -2.21 -56.65
C ASN A 1035 34.34 -2.46 -55.48
N THR A 1036 33.34 -3.33 -55.66
CA THR A 1036 32.40 -3.73 -54.60
C THR A 1036 33.15 -4.31 -53.40
N LEU A 1037 34.16 -5.15 -53.64
CA LEU A 1037 34.96 -5.76 -52.58
C LEU A 1037 35.78 -4.71 -51.81
N GLN A 1038 36.31 -3.68 -52.49
CA GLN A 1038 37.00 -2.55 -51.85
C GLN A 1038 36.02 -1.66 -51.07
N GLU A 1039 34.80 -1.40 -51.57
CA GLU A 1039 33.75 -0.68 -50.84
C GLU A 1039 33.36 -1.41 -49.54
N ILE A 1040 33.14 -2.73 -49.63
CA ILE A 1040 32.85 -3.62 -48.47
C ILE A 1040 33.97 -3.53 -47.42
N LEU A 1041 35.24 -3.65 -47.86
CA LEU A 1041 36.39 -3.60 -46.96
C LEU A 1041 36.62 -2.20 -46.38
N ALA A 1042 36.31 -1.12 -47.10
CA ALA A 1042 36.48 0.26 -46.64
C ALA A 1042 35.46 0.65 -45.55
N LEU A 1043 34.23 0.12 -45.62
CA LEU A 1043 33.20 0.34 -44.62
C LEU A 1043 33.47 -0.49 -43.35
N GLY A 1044 33.69 -1.79 -43.48
CA GLY A 1044 33.94 -2.69 -42.34
C GLY A 1044 35.25 -2.44 -41.58
N ALA A 1045 36.22 -1.71 -42.17
CA ALA A 1045 37.55 -1.49 -41.57
C ALA A 1045 37.59 -0.62 -40.31
N LYS A 1046 36.47 -0.03 -39.86
CA LYS A 1046 36.38 0.64 -38.55
C LYS A 1046 35.97 -0.30 -37.42
N ASP A 1047 34.96 -1.13 -37.65
CA ASP A 1047 34.15 -1.71 -36.56
C ASP A 1047 34.11 -3.26 -36.56
N TRP A 1048 34.56 -3.94 -37.63
CA TRP A 1048 34.61 -5.41 -37.72
C TRP A 1048 35.91 -6.02 -37.14
N ASP A 1049 35.89 -7.33 -36.84
CA ASP A 1049 37.10 -8.06 -36.40
C ASP A 1049 38.25 -7.96 -37.45
N PRO A 1050 39.46 -7.48 -37.05
CA PRO A 1050 40.59 -7.36 -37.97
C PRO A 1050 41.04 -8.65 -38.66
N ASP A 1051 40.87 -9.83 -38.05
CA ASP A 1051 41.14 -11.11 -38.70
C ASP A 1051 40.05 -11.50 -39.72
N VAL A 1052 38.81 -10.98 -39.60
CA VAL A 1052 37.76 -11.10 -40.64
C VAL A 1052 38.09 -10.20 -41.83
N VAL A 1053 38.42 -8.92 -41.60
CA VAL A 1053 38.85 -7.98 -42.66
C VAL A 1053 40.07 -8.52 -43.41
N LYS A 1054 41.02 -9.11 -42.68
CA LYS A 1054 42.21 -9.80 -43.21
C LYS A 1054 41.90 -11.10 -43.94
N ARG A 1055 40.88 -11.86 -43.53
CA ARG A 1055 40.40 -13.05 -44.24
C ARG A 1055 39.76 -12.65 -45.58
N LEU A 1056 38.85 -11.68 -45.58
CA LEU A 1056 38.16 -11.18 -46.76
C LEU A 1056 39.14 -10.55 -47.78
N SER A 1057 40.08 -9.71 -47.34
CA SER A 1057 41.11 -9.12 -48.20
C SER A 1057 42.13 -10.11 -48.80
N THR A 1058 42.09 -11.40 -48.42
CA THR A 1058 42.85 -12.46 -49.13
C THR A 1058 42.07 -13.17 -50.24
N TRP A 1059 40.77 -12.88 -50.41
CA TRP A 1059 39.97 -13.42 -51.51
C TRP A 1059 40.43 -12.83 -52.85
N LYS A 1060 40.99 -13.68 -53.71
CA LYS A 1060 41.27 -13.30 -55.11
C LYS A 1060 40.08 -13.65 -55.97
N ILE A 1061 39.41 -12.64 -56.55
CA ILE A 1061 38.32 -12.82 -57.51
C ILE A 1061 38.85 -13.62 -58.70
N LYS A 1062 38.34 -14.84 -58.89
CA LYS A 1062 38.81 -15.78 -59.92
C LYS A 1062 38.13 -15.55 -61.27
N GLY A 1063 38.30 -14.33 -61.79
CA GLY A 1063 38.06 -13.97 -63.18
C GLY A 1063 36.62 -13.57 -63.51
N HIS A 1064 36.48 -12.37 -64.08
CA HIS A 1064 35.55 -12.21 -65.19
C HIS A 1064 36.10 -12.96 -66.41
N GLY A 1065 35.26 -13.75 -67.06
CA GLY A 1065 35.54 -14.50 -68.29
C GLY A 1065 34.24 -15.01 -68.88
#